data_AF-A0A1B8THA2-F1
#
_entry.id   AF-A0A1B8THA2-F1
#
_cell.length_a   1.000
_cell.length_b   1.000
_cell.length_c   1.000
_cell.angle_alpha   90.00
_cell.angle_beta   90.00
_cell.angle_gamma   90.00
#
_symmetry.space_group_name_H-M   'P 1'
#
loop_
_entity.id
_entity.type
_entity.pdbx_description
1 polymer ?
#
loop_
_entity_poly.entity_id
_entity_poly.type
_entity_poly.pdbx_seq_one_letter_code
_entity_poly.pdbx_strand_id
1 'polypeptide(L)'
;MTNEVVPTFEMTVDLNVLEHLGINLYSNIAAVLTEAVANAWDADASSVQIRVAPNNEWIEIEDDGIGMSVDDLNGKYLRVGYRRRDEDTEHGCKTAKGRPVMGRKGLGKLSLFSIANVIEVQSAKDGDAHGFRMSVPGIQQAVQERRAYHPERLEHGTLTATRGTKIVLRDIKRQRLGKGVTALRKRLARRFSIIGQAHGFEIKIDGQPITAADRGDLPKVQFLWTFEGYEPEASTVSHVLEREALPARFEAWNSSWRVSGWLGTARKPKDLDDDEAGNLNGIVVFARGRLIQENVIDRLNDGRLYTKYLTGQIEADFLDADDRPDIATSDRQRVQEDDERYVQLIAFLKSRLGQLEKRWSEWRRKHEVKEAQETSPALAEWLESLPAGYRNSAETLISKLSALPVDDEDDRKLMYRHGILAFERMKLRGSTEEFVTSIESADRLLAVLADRDSLEASLYRDIVKSRLDAIRDFQSIIDEDAKERVLQKYLFDHLWLLDPAWERATGSSIMESRLMTEGVLIEDMTEKERLGRVDIAYRTNAGKHVIVELKKVGRRMGLLELVEQGQTYVDKLTKILREQNQTSPDIEVIFVLGKTVAEEASNPDRLKSSMTSISPGSRIVHYDTLIRGAQEGYSAYIAQSKSLDKLEDIVNRI
;
A
#
# COMPACT_ATOMS: atom_id res chain seq x y z
N MET A 1 23.28 -74.65 -15.73
CA MET A 1 23.60 -73.54 -16.64
C MET A 1 22.29 -72.90 -17.04
N THR A 2 21.91 -71.83 -16.35
CA THR A 2 20.75 -71.01 -16.72
C THR A 2 21.18 -70.10 -17.85
N ASN A 3 20.56 -70.23 -19.02
CA ASN A 3 20.70 -69.27 -20.12
C ASN A 3 20.14 -67.94 -19.63
N GLU A 4 21.01 -67.03 -19.16
CA GLU A 4 20.62 -65.64 -18.98
C GLU A 4 20.35 -65.05 -20.36
N VAL A 5 19.08 -64.72 -20.60
CA VAL A 5 18.64 -64.02 -21.81
C VAL A 5 19.23 -62.62 -21.74
N VAL A 6 20.22 -62.34 -22.59
CA VAL A 6 20.78 -60.99 -22.72
C VAL A 6 19.66 -60.08 -23.25
N PRO A 7 19.27 -59.03 -22.51
CA PRO A 7 18.18 -58.15 -22.92
C PRO A 7 18.52 -57.43 -24.25
N THR A 8 17.52 -57.32 -25.14
CA THR A 8 17.70 -56.70 -26.48
C THR A 8 18.01 -55.20 -26.42
N PHE A 9 17.58 -54.51 -25.37
CA PHE A 9 17.80 -53.09 -25.17
C PHE A 9 18.33 -52.84 -23.76
N GLU A 10 19.41 -52.06 -23.65
CA GLU A 10 20.01 -51.64 -22.38
C GLU A 10 20.02 -50.11 -22.33
N MET A 11 19.46 -49.54 -21.27
CA MET A 11 19.56 -48.10 -20.98
C MET A 11 20.80 -47.87 -20.11
N THR A 12 21.75 -47.07 -20.59
CA THR A 12 22.96 -46.70 -19.86
C THR A 12 22.93 -45.22 -19.46
N VAL A 13 23.65 -44.86 -18.40
CA VAL A 13 23.76 -43.48 -17.91
C VAL A 13 25.21 -43.05 -18.00
N ASP A 14 25.47 -41.95 -18.72
CA ASP A 14 26.81 -41.39 -18.89
C ASP A 14 27.20 -40.51 -17.69
N LEU A 15 28.50 -40.48 -17.36
CA LEU A 15 29.06 -39.58 -16.35
C LEU A 15 28.82 -38.10 -16.69
N ASN A 16 28.55 -37.76 -17.95
CA ASN A 16 28.19 -36.39 -18.37
C ASN A 16 26.94 -35.85 -17.67
N VAL A 17 26.06 -36.72 -17.16
CA VAL A 17 24.90 -36.32 -16.35
C VAL A 17 25.33 -35.53 -15.09
N LEU A 18 26.56 -35.74 -14.59
CA LEU A 18 27.12 -35.00 -13.46
C LEU A 18 27.31 -33.50 -13.76
N GLU A 19 27.51 -33.09 -15.02
CA GLU A 19 27.60 -31.67 -15.38
C GLU A 19 26.26 -30.95 -15.11
N HIS A 20 25.15 -31.61 -15.44
CA HIS A 20 23.81 -31.07 -15.26
C HIS A 20 23.31 -31.19 -13.81
N LEU A 21 23.69 -32.26 -13.09
CA LEU A 21 23.20 -32.51 -11.73
C LEU A 21 24.08 -31.95 -10.61
N GLY A 22 25.33 -31.55 -10.91
CA GLY A 22 26.27 -31.03 -9.91
C GLY A 22 26.81 -29.65 -10.25
N ILE A 23 27.50 -29.54 -11.38
CA ILE A 23 28.30 -28.36 -11.74
C ILE A 23 27.43 -27.10 -11.93
N ASN A 24 26.26 -27.26 -12.54
CA ASN A 24 25.36 -26.13 -12.85
C ASN A 24 24.15 -26.02 -11.92
N LEU A 25 24.10 -26.82 -10.84
CA LEU A 25 22.91 -26.92 -9.99
C LEU A 25 22.68 -25.64 -9.16
N TYR A 26 23.75 -25.06 -8.60
CA TYR A 26 23.66 -23.92 -7.71
C TYR A 26 24.34 -22.68 -8.28
N SER A 27 23.68 -21.55 -8.12
CA SER A 27 24.17 -20.25 -8.58
C SER A 27 24.93 -19.47 -7.50
N ASN A 28 24.82 -19.87 -6.22
CA ASN A 28 25.37 -19.14 -5.08
C ASN A 28 26.09 -20.07 -4.07
N ILE A 29 27.17 -19.54 -3.47
CA ILE A 29 28.00 -20.23 -2.48
C ILE A 29 27.24 -20.69 -1.23
N ALA A 30 26.30 -19.90 -0.70
CA ALA A 30 25.58 -20.23 0.53
C ALA A 30 24.75 -21.51 0.37
N ALA A 31 24.12 -21.72 -0.79
CA ALA A 31 23.38 -22.94 -1.10
C ALA A 31 24.28 -24.18 -1.17
N VAL A 32 25.50 -24.03 -1.68
CA VAL A 32 26.49 -25.12 -1.71
C VAL A 32 26.98 -25.48 -0.31
N LEU A 33 27.32 -24.46 0.48
CA LEU A 33 27.72 -24.68 1.87
C LEU A 33 26.59 -25.30 2.70
N THR A 34 25.33 -25.01 2.35
CA THR A 34 24.15 -25.65 2.99
C THR A 34 24.15 -27.17 2.78
N GLU A 35 24.58 -27.68 1.62
CA GLU A 35 24.69 -29.13 1.43
C GLU A 35 25.79 -29.75 2.29
N ALA A 36 26.94 -29.09 2.43
CA ALA A 36 28.02 -29.57 3.28
C ALA A 36 27.64 -29.56 4.77
N VAL A 37 27.03 -28.46 5.23
CA VAL A 37 26.54 -28.33 6.61
C VAL A 37 25.42 -29.34 6.92
N ALA A 38 24.50 -29.58 5.97
CA ALA A 38 23.46 -30.60 6.15
C ALA A 38 24.06 -32.01 6.27
N ASN A 39 25.10 -32.33 5.50
CA ASN A 39 25.81 -33.61 5.64
C ASN A 39 26.50 -33.74 7.00
N ALA A 40 27.07 -32.65 7.53
CA ALA A 40 27.66 -32.65 8.87
C ALA A 40 26.60 -32.87 9.97
N TRP A 41 25.43 -32.24 9.85
CA TRP A 41 24.29 -32.49 10.74
C TRP A 41 23.87 -33.98 10.72
N ASP A 42 23.75 -34.54 9.52
CA ASP A 42 23.40 -35.95 9.29
C ASP A 42 24.50 -36.93 9.74
N ALA A 43 25.73 -36.44 9.92
CA ALA A 43 26.87 -37.15 10.48
C ALA A 43 26.99 -36.97 12.01
N ASP A 44 25.95 -36.45 12.67
CA ASP A 44 25.91 -36.20 14.12
C ASP A 44 27.02 -35.25 14.62
N ALA A 45 27.52 -34.35 13.77
CA ALA A 45 28.47 -33.33 14.18
C ALA A 45 27.85 -32.37 15.21
N SER A 46 28.66 -31.89 16.13
CA SER A 46 28.31 -30.82 17.08
C SER A 46 28.84 -29.45 16.60
N SER A 47 29.86 -29.43 15.76
CA SER A 47 30.48 -28.22 15.24
C SER A 47 30.90 -28.38 13.78
N VAL A 48 30.66 -27.33 12.98
CA VAL A 48 31.17 -27.18 11.62
C VAL A 48 32.01 -25.91 11.54
N GLN A 49 33.28 -26.06 11.16
CA GLN A 49 34.20 -24.96 10.92
C GLN A 49 34.34 -24.71 9.42
N ILE A 50 33.95 -23.52 9.00
CA ILE A 50 34.17 -23.01 7.65
C ILE A 50 35.31 -21.99 7.73
N ARG A 51 36.30 -22.13 6.84
CA ARG A 51 37.39 -21.16 6.69
C ARG A 51 37.48 -20.73 5.25
N VAL A 52 37.57 -19.43 5.03
CA VAL A 52 37.71 -18.86 3.69
C VAL A 52 39.10 -18.24 3.56
N ALA A 53 39.88 -18.70 2.59
CA ALA A 53 41.20 -18.14 2.36
C ALA A 53 41.13 -16.64 2.04
N PRO A 54 42.16 -15.86 2.41
CA PRO A 54 42.38 -14.55 1.83
C PRO A 54 42.33 -14.64 0.29
N ASN A 55 41.68 -13.69 -0.37
CA ASN A 55 41.44 -13.69 -1.83
C ASN A 55 40.56 -14.83 -2.37
N ASN A 56 39.89 -15.59 -1.49
CA ASN A 56 39.01 -16.71 -1.82
C ASN A 56 39.69 -17.83 -2.65
N GLU A 57 40.97 -18.09 -2.41
CA GLU A 57 41.73 -19.14 -3.11
C GLU A 57 41.22 -20.56 -2.78
N TRP A 58 40.80 -20.77 -1.55
CA TRP A 58 40.22 -22.03 -1.10
C TRP A 58 39.13 -21.79 -0.05
N ILE A 59 38.24 -22.77 0.09
CA ILE A 59 37.25 -22.85 1.17
C ILE A 59 37.41 -24.20 1.84
N GLU A 60 37.60 -24.20 3.15
CA GLU A 60 37.70 -25.42 3.96
C GLU A 60 36.44 -25.55 4.80
N ILE A 61 35.88 -26.76 4.86
CA ILE A 61 34.71 -27.12 5.65
C ILE A 61 35.10 -28.35 6.45
N GLU A 62 35.09 -28.26 7.77
CA GLU A 62 35.48 -29.33 8.67
C GLU A 62 34.40 -29.56 9.72
N ASP A 63 33.94 -30.80 9.87
CA ASP A 63 32.99 -31.21 10.89
C ASP A 63 33.58 -32.25 11.86
N ASP A 64 33.04 -32.31 13.08
CA ASP A 64 33.44 -33.25 14.12
C ASP A 64 32.49 -34.47 14.23
N GLY A 65 31.84 -34.83 13.12
CA GLY A 65 30.89 -35.93 13.05
C GLY A 65 31.51 -37.32 13.19
N ILE A 66 30.74 -38.35 12.80
CA ILE A 66 31.14 -39.76 12.88
C ILE A 66 32.24 -40.16 11.90
N GLY A 67 32.49 -39.35 10.87
CA GLY A 67 33.44 -39.64 9.81
C GLY A 67 33.06 -40.87 8.95
N MET A 68 33.99 -41.29 8.09
CA MET A 68 33.76 -42.34 7.10
C MET A 68 34.99 -43.24 6.96
N SER A 69 34.78 -44.57 6.96
CA SER A 69 35.77 -45.55 6.52
C SER A 69 35.90 -45.56 4.98
N VAL A 70 36.85 -46.33 4.43
CA VAL A 70 36.95 -46.54 2.97
C VAL A 70 35.65 -47.12 2.38
N ASP A 71 34.98 -48.01 3.10
CA ASP A 71 33.71 -48.61 2.67
C ASP A 71 32.57 -47.59 2.70
N ASP A 72 32.52 -46.73 3.72
CA ASP A 72 31.57 -45.62 3.78
C ASP A 72 31.82 -44.62 2.62
N LEU A 73 33.10 -44.30 2.34
CA LEU A 73 33.46 -43.39 1.25
C LEU A 73 33.05 -43.97 -0.11
N ASN A 74 33.29 -45.25 -0.40
CA ASN A 74 32.92 -45.85 -1.67
C ASN A 74 31.41 -46.14 -1.78
N GLY A 75 30.83 -46.77 -0.75
CA GLY A 75 29.45 -47.24 -0.75
C GLY A 75 28.41 -46.14 -0.57
N LYS A 76 28.77 -45.02 0.09
CA LYS A 76 27.84 -43.93 0.42
C LYS A 76 28.25 -42.61 -0.20
N TYR A 77 29.47 -42.13 0.06
CA TYR A 77 29.90 -40.80 -0.40
C TYR A 77 30.09 -40.77 -1.92
N LEU A 78 30.92 -41.63 -2.51
CA LEU A 78 31.23 -41.63 -3.95
C LEU A 78 30.10 -42.24 -4.80
N ARG A 79 29.17 -42.99 -4.19
CA ARG A 79 27.98 -43.51 -4.87
C ARG A 79 26.97 -42.40 -5.15
N VAL A 80 26.93 -41.91 -6.38
CA VAL A 80 25.97 -40.88 -6.81
C VAL A 80 24.55 -41.42 -6.73
N GLY A 81 23.64 -40.64 -6.14
CA GLY A 81 22.25 -41.05 -5.97
C GLY A 81 21.97 -42.01 -4.80
N TYR A 82 22.94 -42.24 -3.91
CA TYR A 82 22.72 -43.01 -2.68
C TYR A 82 21.58 -42.40 -1.85
N ARG A 83 20.50 -43.16 -1.69
CA ARG A 83 19.29 -42.73 -0.97
C ARG A 83 19.36 -43.23 0.46
N ARG A 84 20.13 -42.52 1.29
CA ARG A 84 20.37 -42.86 2.70
C ARG A 84 19.09 -43.27 3.45
N ARG A 85 17.98 -42.55 3.29
CA ARG A 85 16.72 -42.84 3.99
C ARG A 85 16.05 -44.16 3.58
N ASP A 86 16.33 -44.61 2.36
CA ASP A 86 15.75 -45.85 1.80
C ASP A 86 16.70 -47.04 2.01
N GLU A 87 18.01 -46.79 1.95
CA GLU A 87 19.03 -47.84 1.89
C GLU A 87 19.70 -48.12 3.25
N ASP A 88 19.67 -47.18 4.20
CA ASP A 88 20.18 -47.36 5.56
C ASP A 88 19.02 -47.62 6.53
N THR A 89 18.82 -48.89 6.89
CA THR A 89 17.69 -49.32 7.72
C THR A 89 17.82 -48.92 9.19
N GLU A 90 19.03 -48.64 9.68
CA GLU A 90 19.28 -48.35 11.09
C GLU A 90 19.36 -46.84 11.34
N HIS A 91 20.08 -46.11 10.47
CA HIS A 91 20.36 -44.68 10.64
C HIS A 91 20.02 -43.83 9.40
N GLY A 92 19.14 -44.34 8.54
CA GLY A 92 18.71 -43.68 7.31
C GLY A 92 17.79 -42.48 7.53
N CYS A 93 16.72 -42.65 8.31
CA CYS A 93 15.73 -41.59 8.57
C CYS A 93 16.04 -40.76 9.83
N LYS A 94 16.68 -41.39 10.83
CA LYS A 94 17.13 -40.75 12.07
C LYS A 94 18.57 -41.16 12.37
N THR A 95 19.40 -40.20 12.77
CA THR A 95 20.79 -40.46 13.14
C THR A 95 20.90 -41.19 14.48
N ALA A 96 22.11 -41.60 14.87
CA ALA A 96 22.35 -42.24 16.16
C ALA A 96 22.04 -41.32 17.35
N LYS A 97 22.24 -40.00 17.22
CA LYS A 97 21.77 -39.00 18.21
C LYS A 97 20.27 -38.69 18.12
N GLY A 98 19.52 -39.38 17.27
CA GLY A 98 18.07 -39.22 17.11
C GLY A 98 17.66 -38.01 16.27
N ARG A 99 18.58 -37.38 15.52
CA ARG A 99 18.26 -36.24 14.65
C ARG A 99 17.51 -36.74 13.41
N PRO A 100 16.40 -36.10 13.00
CA PRO A 100 15.83 -36.33 11.68
C PRO A 100 16.87 -35.98 10.60
N VAL A 101 17.11 -36.92 9.69
CA VAL A 101 18.09 -36.76 8.60
C VAL A 101 17.56 -35.75 7.58
N MET A 102 18.41 -34.81 7.15
CA MET A 102 18.13 -33.81 6.10
C MET A 102 18.36 -34.36 4.69
N GLY A 103 19.36 -35.22 4.50
CA GLY A 103 19.69 -35.81 3.21
C GLY A 103 18.66 -36.82 2.70
N ARG A 104 18.32 -36.75 1.40
CA ARG A 104 17.34 -37.67 0.76
C ARG A 104 17.79 -38.24 -0.59
N LYS A 105 18.20 -37.37 -1.53
CA LYS A 105 18.50 -37.73 -2.94
C LYS A 105 19.93 -38.23 -3.22
N GLY A 106 20.88 -38.01 -2.32
CA GLY A 106 22.29 -38.41 -2.54
C GLY A 106 23.10 -37.59 -3.56
N LEU A 107 22.56 -36.47 -4.07
CA LEU A 107 23.21 -35.61 -5.07
C LEU A 107 23.94 -34.39 -4.47
N GLY A 108 23.62 -34.00 -3.23
CA GLY A 108 24.08 -32.75 -2.61
C GLY A 108 25.60 -32.57 -2.58
N LYS A 109 26.38 -33.64 -2.43
CA LYS A 109 27.85 -33.63 -2.49
C LYS A 109 28.44 -33.09 -3.82
N LEU A 110 27.72 -33.26 -4.94
CA LEU A 110 28.18 -32.79 -6.25
C LEU A 110 28.03 -31.28 -6.40
N SER A 111 27.21 -30.64 -5.56
CA SER A 111 27.01 -29.19 -5.54
C SER A 111 28.30 -28.42 -5.33
N LEU A 112 29.28 -29.02 -4.66
CA LEU A 112 30.60 -28.44 -4.40
C LEU A 112 31.31 -28.05 -5.71
N PHE A 113 31.09 -28.80 -6.79
CA PHE A 113 31.65 -28.49 -8.11
C PHE A 113 31.02 -27.25 -8.78
N SER A 114 29.92 -26.72 -8.25
CA SER A 114 29.35 -25.48 -8.76
C SER A 114 30.16 -24.24 -8.38
N ILE A 115 31.01 -24.34 -7.34
CA ILE A 115 31.87 -23.25 -6.87
C ILE A 115 33.36 -23.57 -6.95
N ALA A 116 33.78 -24.81 -7.16
CA ALA A 116 35.18 -25.20 -7.20
C ALA A 116 35.47 -26.18 -8.35
N ASN A 117 36.70 -26.17 -8.89
CA ASN A 117 37.11 -27.17 -9.87
C ASN A 117 37.80 -28.39 -9.24
N VAL A 118 38.32 -28.24 -8.02
CA VAL A 118 39.02 -29.29 -7.29
C VAL A 118 38.41 -29.42 -5.89
N ILE A 119 38.13 -30.65 -5.49
CA ILE A 119 37.58 -31.01 -4.18
C ILE A 119 38.49 -32.06 -3.56
N GLU A 120 39.00 -31.77 -2.37
CA GLU A 120 39.73 -32.72 -1.54
C GLU A 120 38.83 -33.11 -0.38
N VAL A 121 38.67 -34.41 -0.14
CA VAL A 121 37.90 -34.94 0.99
C VAL A 121 38.84 -35.77 1.84
N GLN A 122 38.86 -35.49 3.14
CA GLN A 122 39.53 -36.27 4.16
C GLN A 122 38.48 -36.65 5.20
N SER A 123 38.50 -37.88 5.69
CA SER A 123 37.61 -38.28 6.78
C SER A 123 38.29 -39.30 7.67
N ALA A 124 38.00 -39.21 8.97
CA ALA A 124 38.55 -40.09 9.98
C ALA A 124 37.44 -40.73 10.81
N LYS A 125 37.49 -42.06 10.94
CA LYS A 125 36.56 -42.89 11.71
C LYS A 125 37.35 -43.94 12.47
N ASP A 126 37.04 -44.12 13.75
CA ASP A 126 37.68 -45.10 14.64
C ASP A 126 39.23 -45.00 14.69
N GLY A 127 39.77 -43.81 14.47
CA GLY A 127 41.22 -43.53 14.49
C GLY A 127 41.92 -43.66 13.13
N ASP A 128 41.25 -44.16 12.10
CA ASP A 128 41.79 -44.29 10.76
C ASP A 128 41.34 -43.16 9.84
N ALA A 129 42.29 -42.48 9.20
CA ALA A 129 42.05 -41.38 8.28
C ALA A 129 42.30 -41.80 6.82
N HIS A 130 41.36 -41.42 5.94
CA HIS A 130 41.44 -41.62 4.51
C HIS A 130 41.11 -40.34 3.77
N GLY A 131 41.61 -40.18 2.55
CA GLY A 131 41.26 -39.04 1.73
C GLY A 131 41.50 -39.25 0.25
N PHE A 132 40.76 -38.49 -0.53
CA PHE A 132 40.87 -38.46 -1.98
C PHE A 132 40.69 -37.05 -2.53
N ARG A 133 41.14 -36.84 -3.76
CA ARG A 133 40.96 -35.63 -4.55
C ARG A 133 40.13 -35.95 -5.79
N MET A 134 39.18 -35.07 -6.06
CA MET A 134 38.39 -35.07 -7.30
C MET A 134 38.55 -33.74 -8.04
N SER A 135 38.52 -33.79 -9.37
CA SER A 135 38.63 -32.59 -10.20
C SER A 135 37.68 -32.64 -11.40
N VAL A 136 37.12 -31.49 -11.77
CA VAL A 136 36.26 -31.35 -12.96
C VAL A 136 36.99 -31.81 -14.22
N PRO A 137 38.25 -31.39 -14.49
CA PRO A 137 38.99 -31.89 -15.65
C PRO A 137 39.15 -33.42 -15.65
N GLY A 138 39.42 -34.03 -14.49
CA GLY A 138 39.58 -35.48 -14.39
C GLY A 138 38.27 -36.24 -14.66
N ILE A 139 37.14 -35.71 -14.20
CA ILE A 139 35.81 -36.27 -14.50
C ILE A 139 35.51 -36.14 -16.00
N GLN A 140 35.75 -34.97 -16.59
CA GLN A 140 35.55 -34.74 -18.03
C GLN A 140 36.41 -35.65 -18.89
N GLN A 141 37.67 -35.88 -18.49
CA GLN A 141 38.53 -36.84 -19.17
C GLN A 141 37.97 -38.27 -19.10
N ALA A 142 37.51 -38.72 -17.93
CA ALA A 142 36.90 -40.04 -17.78
C ALA A 142 35.63 -40.21 -18.64
N VAL A 143 34.81 -39.15 -18.76
CA VAL A 143 33.66 -39.07 -19.67
C VAL A 143 34.10 -39.25 -21.13
N GLN A 144 35.09 -38.46 -21.58
CA GLN A 144 35.60 -38.52 -22.95
C GLN A 144 36.19 -39.90 -23.30
N GLU A 145 36.90 -40.51 -22.34
CA GLU A 145 37.53 -41.83 -22.47
C GLU A 145 36.54 -42.98 -22.24
N ARG A 146 35.27 -42.70 -21.90
CA ARG A 146 34.21 -43.69 -21.58
C ARG A 146 34.65 -44.73 -20.56
N ARG A 147 35.31 -44.28 -19.49
CA ARG A 147 35.77 -45.15 -18.39
C ARG A 147 35.23 -44.70 -17.05
N ALA A 148 35.34 -45.58 -16.06
CA ALA A 148 35.08 -45.22 -14.68
C ALA A 148 36.04 -44.12 -14.21
N TYR A 149 35.50 -43.18 -13.43
CA TYR A 149 36.28 -42.17 -12.74
C TYR A 149 36.75 -42.69 -11.38
N HIS A 150 38.06 -42.65 -11.15
CA HIS A 150 38.68 -43.03 -9.89
C HIS A 150 39.31 -41.79 -9.25
N PRO A 151 38.82 -41.31 -8.09
CA PRO A 151 39.44 -40.21 -7.36
C PRO A 151 40.91 -40.52 -7.01
N GLU A 152 41.75 -39.49 -7.04
CA GLU A 152 43.17 -39.61 -6.68
C GLU A 152 43.29 -39.77 -5.15
N ARG A 153 44.00 -40.79 -4.68
CA ARG A 153 44.21 -40.99 -3.23
C ARG A 153 45.14 -39.91 -2.69
N LEU A 154 44.76 -39.29 -1.57
CA LEU A 154 45.66 -38.39 -0.83
C LEU A 154 46.68 -39.20 -0.03
N GLU A 155 47.93 -38.74 -0.03
CA GLU A 155 49.01 -39.38 0.73
C GLU A 155 48.75 -39.26 2.23
N HIS A 156 49.08 -40.32 2.99
CA HIS A 156 48.83 -40.36 4.44
C HIS A 156 49.44 -39.17 5.20
N GLY A 157 50.62 -38.68 4.80
CA GLY A 157 51.26 -37.51 5.43
C GLY A 157 50.55 -36.17 5.22
N THR A 158 49.58 -36.11 4.30
CA THR A 158 48.79 -34.90 3.99
C THR A 158 47.43 -34.89 4.67
N LEU A 159 47.06 -35.99 5.34
CA LEU A 159 45.79 -36.12 6.04
C LEU A 159 45.86 -35.39 7.38
N THR A 160 44.93 -34.49 7.59
CA THR A 160 44.82 -33.64 8.79
C THR A 160 43.55 -33.89 9.59
N ALA A 161 42.53 -34.52 8.97
CA ALA A 161 41.33 -34.93 9.67
C ALA A 161 41.65 -36.01 10.71
N THR A 162 41.35 -35.74 11.97
CA THR A 162 41.51 -36.70 13.08
C THR A 162 40.18 -37.29 13.56
N ARG A 163 39.08 -36.60 13.26
CA ARG A 163 37.70 -37.02 13.51
C ARG A 163 36.78 -36.32 12.50
N GLY A 164 35.70 -36.98 12.12
CA GLY A 164 34.68 -36.39 11.24
C GLY A 164 35.15 -36.29 9.79
N THR A 165 34.73 -35.23 9.10
CA THR A 165 35.05 -35.01 7.68
C THR A 165 35.56 -33.60 7.44
N LYS A 166 36.60 -33.50 6.62
CA LYS A 166 37.19 -32.25 6.13
C LYS A 166 37.12 -32.21 4.61
N ILE A 167 36.59 -31.13 4.08
CA ILE A 167 36.42 -30.87 2.65
C ILE A 167 37.16 -29.58 2.32
N VAL A 168 38.09 -29.63 1.37
CA VAL A 168 38.82 -28.46 0.86
C VAL A 168 38.46 -28.24 -0.60
N LEU A 169 37.88 -27.08 -0.87
CA LEU A 169 37.52 -26.61 -2.18
C LEU A 169 38.65 -25.73 -2.71
N ARG A 170 39.20 -26.07 -3.88
CA ARG A 170 40.27 -25.31 -4.55
C ARG A 170 39.86 -24.93 -5.95
N ASP A 171 40.60 -23.98 -6.53
CA ASP A 171 40.29 -23.38 -7.83
C ASP A 171 38.86 -22.83 -7.85
N ILE A 172 38.57 -21.94 -6.89
CA ILE A 172 37.23 -21.39 -6.70
C ILE A 172 36.82 -20.56 -7.92
N LYS A 173 35.61 -20.83 -8.41
CA LYS A 173 34.96 -20.12 -9.52
C LYS A 173 34.54 -18.73 -9.04
N ARG A 174 35.44 -17.75 -9.17
CA ARG A 174 35.32 -16.37 -8.64
C ARG A 174 33.97 -15.70 -8.87
N GLN A 175 33.32 -15.94 -10.00
CA GLN A 175 31.98 -15.45 -10.31
C GLN A 175 30.86 -15.91 -9.33
N ARG A 176 31.13 -16.88 -8.46
CA ARG A 176 30.17 -17.43 -7.48
C ARG A 176 30.41 -16.96 -6.04
N LEU A 177 31.53 -16.28 -5.78
CA LEU A 177 31.89 -15.70 -4.49
C LEU A 177 31.25 -14.31 -4.40
N GLY A 178 30.19 -14.17 -3.60
CA GLY A 178 29.42 -12.92 -3.47
C GLY A 178 30.16 -11.81 -2.70
N LYS A 179 29.37 -10.88 -2.14
CA LYS A 179 29.80 -9.64 -1.44
C LYS A 179 30.47 -9.86 -0.05
N GLY A 180 31.46 -10.75 0.05
CA GLY A 180 32.27 -10.93 1.27
C GLY A 180 31.68 -11.85 2.36
N VAL A 181 32.46 -12.05 3.43
CA VAL A 181 32.19 -13.02 4.52
C VAL A 181 30.95 -12.65 5.34
N THR A 182 30.70 -11.36 5.60
CA THR A 182 29.51 -10.91 6.35
C THR A 182 28.21 -11.30 5.65
N ALA A 183 28.12 -11.05 4.34
CA ALA A 183 26.95 -11.44 3.55
C ALA A 183 26.79 -12.96 3.48
N LEU A 184 27.89 -13.72 3.39
CA LEU A 184 27.87 -15.18 3.46
C LEU A 184 27.31 -15.67 4.79
N ARG A 185 27.75 -15.06 5.90
CA ARG A 185 27.29 -15.36 7.27
C ARG A 185 25.78 -15.19 7.39
N LYS A 186 25.25 -14.02 7.01
CA LYS A 186 23.79 -13.75 7.03
C LYS A 186 23.00 -14.73 6.15
N ARG A 187 23.48 -15.00 4.93
CA ARG A 187 22.79 -15.92 3.99
C ARG A 187 22.80 -17.37 4.45
N LEU A 188 23.89 -17.83 5.07
CA LEU A 188 23.98 -19.19 5.60
C LEU A 188 23.10 -19.35 6.85
N ALA A 189 23.08 -18.33 7.74
CA ALA A 189 22.18 -18.30 8.90
C ALA A 189 20.70 -18.45 8.51
N ARG A 190 20.30 -17.86 7.38
CA ARG A 190 18.93 -17.95 6.83
C ARG A 190 18.59 -19.32 6.23
N ARG A 191 19.56 -20.22 6.03
CA ARG A 191 19.33 -21.56 5.45
C ARG A 191 19.05 -22.64 6.51
N PHE A 192 19.22 -22.31 7.79
CA PHE A 192 18.99 -23.23 8.90
C PHE A 192 18.21 -22.61 10.05
N SER A 193 17.37 -23.41 10.71
CA SER A 193 16.65 -23.04 11.95
C SER A 193 17.26 -23.69 13.21
N ILE A 194 18.16 -24.65 13.04
CA ILE A 194 18.78 -25.48 14.09
C ILE A 194 20.20 -25.05 14.48
N ILE A 195 20.58 -23.80 14.21
CA ILE A 195 21.93 -23.30 14.49
C ILE A 195 22.06 -22.79 15.93
N GLY A 196 23.19 -23.06 16.56
CA GLY A 196 23.56 -22.54 17.86
C GLY A 196 23.54 -23.57 18.99
N GLN A 197 23.97 -23.14 20.17
CA GLN A 197 24.14 -23.99 21.35
C GLN A 197 22.84 -24.64 21.82
N ALA A 198 21.71 -23.95 21.66
CA ALA A 198 20.38 -24.46 22.01
C ALA A 198 20.03 -25.77 21.26
N HIS A 199 20.62 -25.98 20.09
CA HIS A 199 20.40 -27.17 19.25
C HIS A 199 21.58 -28.15 19.28
N GLY A 200 22.64 -27.85 20.04
CA GLY A 200 23.87 -28.66 20.08
C GLY A 200 24.55 -28.77 18.71
N PHE A 201 24.44 -27.73 17.87
CA PHE A 201 25.03 -27.68 16.54
C PHE A 201 25.52 -26.27 16.21
N GLU A 202 26.83 -26.06 16.28
CA GLU A 202 27.46 -24.77 15.99
C GLU A 202 28.03 -24.73 14.57
N ILE A 203 27.82 -23.62 13.86
CA ILE A 203 28.50 -23.32 12.60
C ILE A 203 29.40 -22.13 12.84
N LYS A 204 30.66 -22.19 12.42
CA LYS A 204 31.63 -21.11 12.57
C LYS A 204 32.20 -20.73 11.21
N ILE A 205 32.29 -19.43 10.91
CA ILE A 205 33.04 -18.92 9.76
C ILE A 205 34.23 -18.12 10.29
N ASP A 206 35.44 -18.49 9.90
CA ASP A 206 36.71 -17.86 10.34
C ASP A 206 36.80 -17.71 11.87
N GLY A 207 36.34 -18.75 12.57
CA GLY A 207 36.32 -18.86 14.04
C GLY A 207 35.14 -18.17 14.73
N GLN A 208 34.34 -17.38 14.02
CA GLN A 208 33.17 -16.69 14.59
C GLN A 208 31.89 -17.53 14.44
N PRO A 209 31.12 -17.75 15.51
CA PRO A 209 29.87 -18.51 15.44
C PRO A 209 28.80 -17.77 14.64
N ILE A 210 28.01 -18.53 13.90
CA ILE A 210 26.75 -18.09 13.31
C ILE A 210 25.65 -18.31 14.34
N THR A 211 24.88 -17.26 14.63
CA THR A 211 23.79 -17.28 15.60
C THR A 211 22.45 -16.95 14.95
N ALA A 212 21.34 -17.11 15.67
CA ALA A 212 20.03 -16.66 15.18
C ALA A 212 20.01 -15.14 14.88
N ALA A 213 20.78 -14.33 15.62
CA ALA A 213 20.87 -12.89 15.40
C ALA A 213 21.46 -12.52 14.03
N ASP A 214 22.29 -13.38 13.46
CA ASP A 214 22.89 -13.20 12.13
C ASP A 214 21.85 -13.13 11.00
N ARG A 215 20.66 -13.70 11.22
CA ARG A 215 19.60 -13.73 10.21
C ARG A 215 19.07 -12.34 9.89
N GLY A 216 19.12 -11.44 10.88
CA GLY A 216 18.74 -10.03 10.75
C GLY A 216 17.24 -9.75 10.63
N ASP A 217 16.39 -10.77 10.63
CA ASP A 217 14.94 -10.67 10.47
C ASP A 217 14.24 -10.24 11.78
N LEU A 218 14.42 -11.01 12.85
CA LEU A 218 13.76 -10.79 14.14
C LEU A 218 14.08 -9.42 14.80
N PRO A 219 15.32 -8.88 14.71
CA PRO A 219 15.62 -7.53 15.20
C PRO A 219 14.84 -6.40 14.52
N LYS A 220 14.25 -6.62 13.34
CA LYS A 220 13.44 -5.62 12.62
C LYS A 220 11.97 -5.63 13.01
N VAL A 221 11.55 -6.64 13.78
CA VAL A 221 10.14 -6.88 14.12
C VAL A 221 9.67 -5.90 15.19
N GLN A 222 8.59 -5.17 14.90
CA GLN A 222 7.87 -4.32 15.85
C GLN A 222 6.80 -5.11 16.63
N PHE A 223 6.08 -5.98 15.92
CA PHE A 223 5.00 -6.80 16.47
C PHE A 223 5.21 -8.27 16.10
N LEU A 224 5.02 -9.17 17.07
CA LEU A 224 5.41 -10.57 16.95
C LEU A 224 4.23 -11.52 17.20
N TRP A 225 4.14 -12.56 16.37
CA TRP A 225 3.25 -13.68 16.56
C TRP A 225 4.05 -14.97 16.59
N THR A 226 3.94 -15.75 17.66
CA THR A 226 4.58 -17.07 17.76
C THR A 226 3.57 -18.17 17.57
N PHE A 227 3.92 -19.25 16.89
CA PHE A 227 3.06 -20.43 16.87
C PHE A 227 3.15 -21.15 18.21
N GLU A 228 2.02 -21.63 18.72
CA GLU A 228 1.95 -22.33 20.02
C GLU A 228 3.07 -23.36 20.19
N GLY A 229 3.79 -23.27 21.32
CA GLY A 229 4.92 -24.12 21.66
C GLY A 229 6.24 -23.76 20.97
N TYR A 230 6.35 -22.57 20.38
CA TYR A 230 7.61 -21.94 19.99
C TYR A 230 7.85 -20.68 20.83
N GLU A 231 9.05 -20.55 21.39
CA GLU A 231 9.48 -19.34 22.11
C GLU A 231 10.84 -18.89 21.55
N PRO A 232 10.95 -17.68 21.00
CA PRO A 232 12.23 -17.13 20.57
C PRO A 232 13.12 -16.78 21.77
N GLU A 233 14.42 -16.64 21.54
CA GLU A 233 15.36 -16.20 22.58
C GLU A 233 14.99 -14.80 23.10
N ALA A 234 14.88 -14.64 24.42
CA ALA A 234 14.38 -13.41 25.04
C ALA A 234 15.16 -12.14 24.63
N SER A 235 16.48 -12.26 24.42
CA SER A 235 17.35 -11.18 23.95
C SER A 235 17.03 -10.69 22.54
N THR A 236 16.43 -11.55 21.70
CA THR A 236 16.13 -11.23 20.30
C THR A 236 14.80 -10.53 20.10
N VAL A 237 13.96 -10.47 21.15
CA VAL A 237 12.60 -9.91 21.08
C VAL A 237 12.34 -8.83 22.15
N SER A 238 13.37 -8.36 22.84
CA SER A 238 13.22 -7.37 23.92
C SER A 238 12.71 -6.01 23.45
N HIS A 239 12.83 -5.70 22.16
CA HIS A 239 12.36 -4.45 21.52
C HIS A 239 10.94 -4.55 20.97
N VAL A 240 10.34 -5.74 20.94
CA VAL A 240 9.00 -5.98 20.41
C VAL A 240 7.96 -5.30 21.30
N LEU A 241 7.06 -4.52 20.70
CA LEU A 241 6.06 -3.75 21.44
C LEU A 241 4.86 -4.60 21.89
N GLU A 242 4.45 -5.54 21.05
CA GLU A 242 3.29 -6.40 21.26
C GLU A 242 3.57 -7.81 20.76
N ARG A 243 3.09 -8.81 21.49
CA ARG A 243 3.23 -10.22 21.13
C ARG A 243 1.98 -11.04 21.41
N GLU A 244 1.71 -12.01 20.55
CA GLU A 244 0.57 -12.93 20.70
C GLU A 244 0.91 -14.34 20.18
N ALA A 245 0.22 -15.36 20.70
CA ALA A 245 0.36 -16.73 20.21
C ALA A 245 -0.70 -17.04 19.14
N LEU A 246 -0.30 -17.78 18.10
CA LEU A 246 -1.15 -18.28 17.04
C LEU A 246 -1.30 -19.79 17.13
N PRO A 247 -2.49 -20.35 16.83
CA PRO A 247 -2.67 -21.79 16.83
C PRO A 247 -1.73 -22.48 15.84
N ALA A 248 -1.04 -23.52 16.28
CA ALA A 248 0.04 -24.15 15.53
C ALA A 248 -0.42 -25.16 14.46
N ARG A 249 -1.72 -25.44 14.35
CA ARG A 249 -2.29 -26.41 13.41
C ARG A 249 -3.73 -26.12 13.05
N PHE A 250 -4.24 -26.78 12.02
CA PHE A 250 -5.68 -26.97 11.86
C PHE A 250 -6.18 -28.18 12.63
N GLU A 251 -7.43 -28.11 13.12
CA GLU A 251 -8.08 -29.22 13.80
C GLU A 251 -8.25 -30.43 12.86
N ALA A 252 -8.60 -30.18 11.60
CA ALA A 252 -8.80 -31.20 10.57
C ALA A 252 -7.50 -31.87 10.08
N TRP A 253 -6.32 -31.33 10.41
CA TRP A 253 -5.06 -31.97 10.05
C TRP A 253 -4.82 -33.25 10.84
N ASN A 254 -3.97 -34.12 10.30
CA ASN A 254 -3.38 -35.21 11.06
C ASN A 254 -2.77 -34.66 12.37
N SER A 255 -2.92 -35.38 13.48
CA SER A 255 -2.38 -34.97 14.78
C SER A 255 -0.87 -34.74 14.80
N SER A 256 -0.12 -35.34 13.88
CA SER A 256 1.33 -35.13 13.73
C SER A 256 1.68 -33.83 12.99
N TRP A 257 0.74 -33.22 12.26
CA TRP A 257 1.01 -32.01 11.51
C TRP A 257 0.89 -30.78 12.41
N ARG A 258 1.97 -30.01 12.43
CA ARG A 258 2.09 -28.78 13.18
C ARG A 258 3.05 -27.86 12.45
N VAL A 259 2.81 -26.57 12.60
CA VAL A 259 3.74 -25.50 12.27
C VAL A 259 4.36 -24.96 13.56
N SER A 260 5.66 -24.78 13.59
CA SER A 260 6.34 -24.04 14.66
C SER A 260 7.04 -22.80 14.09
N GLY A 261 7.53 -21.90 14.95
CA GLY A 261 8.20 -20.68 14.53
C GLY A 261 7.36 -19.42 14.80
N TRP A 262 7.56 -18.40 13.98
CA TRP A 262 7.04 -17.05 14.23
C TRP A 262 6.77 -16.27 12.95
N LEU A 263 5.88 -15.28 13.07
CA LEU A 263 5.59 -14.26 12.08
C LEU A 263 5.74 -12.90 12.76
N GLY A 264 6.15 -11.88 12.03
CA GLY A 264 6.31 -10.54 12.58
C GLY A 264 6.14 -9.46 11.54
N THR A 265 5.84 -8.26 12.00
CA THR A 265 5.79 -7.09 11.13
C THR A 265 6.80 -6.05 11.57
N ALA A 266 7.57 -5.52 10.61
CA ALA A 266 8.47 -4.40 10.85
C ALA A 266 7.71 -3.09 11.06
N ARG A 267 8.43 -2.05 11.49
CA ARG A 267 7.87 -0.70 11.63
C ARG A 267 7.68 -0.02 10.28
N LYS A 268 8.66 -0.11 9.38
CA LYS A 268 8.59 0.38 8.00
C LYS A 268 8.94 -0.75 7.02
N PRO A 269 8.38 -0.78 5.79
CA PRO A 269 8.71 -1.82 4.81
C PRO A 269 10.19 -1.82 4.45
N LYS A 270 10.81 -0.63 4.35
CA LYS A 270 12.24 -0.46 4.08
C LYS A 270 13.16 -1.04 5.15
N ASP A 271 12.66 -1.24 6.38
CA ASP A 271 13.48 -1.83 7.44
C ASP A 271 13.78 -3.31 7.16
N LEU A 272 13.01 -3.92 6.25
CA LEU A 272 13.20 -5.28 5.74
C LEU A 272 14.08 -5.33 4.47
N ASP A 273 14.57 -4.21 3.97
CA ASP A 273 15.57 -4.19 2.90
C ASP A 273 16.98 -4.05 3.53
N ASP A 274 17.77 -5.13 3.47
CA ASP A 274 19.14 -5.17 4.02
C ASP A 274 20.15 -5.33 2.88
N ASP A 275 21.13 -4.42 2.80
CA ASP A 275 22.11 -4.36 1.70
C ASP A 275 22.95 -5.65 1.55
N GLU A 276 23.14 -6.41 2.63
CA GLU A 276 23.97 -7.62 2.68
C GLU A 276 23.15 -8.90 2.56
N ALA A 277 22.05 -8.99 3.32
CA ALA A 277 21.13 -10.13 3.36
C ALA A 277 20.11 -10.13 2.22
N GLY A 278 19.88 -8.99 1.58
CA GLY A 278 18.80 -8.75 0.63
C GLY A 278 17.45 -8.57 1.32
N ASN A 279 16.39 -8.71 0.54
CA ASN A 279 15.02 -8.55 1.03
C ASN A 279 14.66 -9.61 2.10
N LEU A 280 14.23 -9.12 3.26
CA LEU A 280 13.75 -9.89 4.42
C LEU A 280 12.21 -9.97 4.46
N ASN A 281 11.51 -9.26 3.57
CA ASN A 281 10.06 -9.38 3.40
C ASN A 281 9.73 -10.74 2.77
N GLY A 282 9.16 -11.60 3.60
CA GLY A 282 8.91 -12.98 3.22
C GLY A 282 8.63 -13.87 4.42
N ILE A 283 7.96 -14.99 4.16
CA ILE A 283 7.85 -16.07 5.14
C ILE A 283 8.69 -17.23 4.63
N VAL A 284 9.73 -17.56 5.38
CA VAL A 284 10.66 -18.64 5.08
C VAL A 284 10.13 -19.93 5.68
N VAL A 285 10.18 -21.03 4.92
CA VAL A 285 9.74 -22.35 5.39
C VAL A 285 10.92 -23.30 5.53
N PHE A 286 11.03 -23.89 6.72
CA PHE A 286 11.98 -24.93 7.06
C PHE A 286 11.27 -26.28 7.19
N ALA A 287 12.02 -27.34 6.93
CA ALA A 287 11.68 -28.69 7.33
C ALA A 287 12.94 -29.38 7.86
N ARG A 288 12.84 -30.04 9.00
CA ARG A 288 13.94 -30.73 9.69
C ARG A 288 15.16 -29.84 9.91
N GLY A 289 14.95 -28.56 10.19
CA GLY A 289 16.03 -27.62 10.44
C GLY A 289 16.60 -26.92 9.20
N ARG A 290 16.14 -27.28 7.99
CA ARG A 290 16.71 -26.84 6.72
C ARG A 290 15.69 -26.10 5.85
N LEU A 291 16.15 -25.05 5.20
CA LEU A 291 15.34 -24.27 4.27
C LEU A 291 14.80 -25.15 3.12
N ILE A 292 13.48 -25.09 2.89
CA ILE A 292 12.81 -25.78 1.77
C ILE A 292 12.06 -24.82 0.84
N GLN A 293 11.70 -23.61 1.33
CA GLN A 293 11.07 -22.56 0.53
C GLN A 293 11.50 -21.18 1.03
N GLU A 294 12.08 -20.36 0.15
CA GLU A 294 12.61 -19.02 0.49
C GLU A 294 11.54 -17.99 0.81
N ASN A 295 10.40 -18.04 0.12
CA ASN A 295 9.27 -17.16 0.38
C ASN A 295 7.95 -17.83 -0.03
N VAL A 296 6.94 -17.73 0.82
CA VAL A 296 5.56 -18.18 0.52
C VAL A 296 4.55 -17.04 0.36
N ILE A 297 4.92 -15.77 0.62
CA ILE A 297 4.02 -14.62 0.48
C ILE A 297 3.43 -14.54 -0.93
N ASP A 298 4.26 -14.75 -1.96
CA ASP A 298 3.84 -14.66 -3.36
C ASP A 298 2.73 -15.67 -3.72
N ARG A 299 2.67 -16.81 -3.01
CA ARG A 299 1.63 -17.85 -3.20
C ARG A 299 0.36 -17.59 -2.39
N LEU A 300 0.43 -16.71 -1.40
CA LEU A 300 -0.74 -16.31 -0.63
C LEU A 300 -1.66 -15.39 -1.43
N ASN A 301 -1.11 -14.63 -2.38
CA ASN A 301 -1.85 -13.69 -3.25
C ASN A 301 -2.69 -12.69 -2.43
N ASP A 302 -2.08 -12.11 -1.39
CA ASP A 302 -2.73 -11.16 -0.49
C ASP A 302 -2.21 -9.74 -0.76
N GLY A 303 -3.05 -8.93 -1.40
CA GLY A 303 -2.72 -7.55 -1.79
C GLY A 303 -2.85 -6.52 -0.67
N ARG A 304 -3.23 -6.92 0.55
CA ARG A 304 -3.40 -5.99 1.67
C ARG A 304 -2.07 -5.42 2.15
N LEU A 305 -2.10 -4.22 2.70
CA LEU A 305 -0.91 -3.42 3.03
C LEU A 305 0.07 -4.09 4.00
N TYR A 306 -0.42 -4.84 4.99
CA TYR A 306 0.41 -5.47 6.04
C TYR A 306 1.44 -6.45 5.46
N THR A 307 1.21 -7.03 4.28
CA THR A 307 2.14 -7.98 3.66
C THR A 307 3.48 -7.34 3.31
N LYS A 308 3.52 -6.03 3.05
CA LYS A 308 4.76 -5.26 2.81
C LYS A 308 5.64 -5.12 4.06
N TYR A 309 5.05 -5.32 5.24
CA TYR A 309 5.72 -5.22 6.54
C TYR A 309 6.11 -6.60 7.08
N LEU A 310 5.66 -7.68 6.42
CA LEU A 310 5.68 -9.02 6.96
C LEU A 310 7.05 -9.68 6.80
N THR A 311 7.52 -10.31 7.85
CA THR A 311 8.65 -11.24 7.82
C THR A 311 8.33 -12.43 8.72
N GLY A 312 8.93 -13.58 8.47
CA GLY A 312 8.65 -14.74 9.31
C GLY A 312 9.46 -15.97 8.97
N GLN A 313 9.49 -16.88 9.93
CA GLN A 313 10.15 -18.16 9.84
C GLN A 313 9.22 -19.22 10.41
N ILE A 314 8.95 -20.25 9.63
CA ILE A 314 8.14 -21.37 10.08
C ILE A 314 8.82 -22.69 9.81
N GLU A 315 8.62 -23.65 10.72
CA GLU A 315 9.02 -25.05 10.57
C GLU A 315 7.77 -25.87 10.25
N ALA A 316 7.81 -26.66 9.17
CA ALA A 316 6.71 -27.50 8.70
C ALA A 316 7.26 -28.89 8.31
N ASP A 317 7.68 -29.67 9.31
CA ASP A 317 8.36 -30.97 9.10
C ASP A 317 7.57 -31.98 8.27
N PHE A 318 6.23 -31.88 8.27
CA PHE A 318 5.36 -32.75 7.48
C PHE A 318 5.57 -32.61 5.96
N LEU A 319 6.19 -31.51 5.52
CA LEU A 319 6.62 -31.33 4.13
C LEU A 319 7.72 -32.31 3.71
N ASP A 320 8.56 -32.77 4.63
CA ASP A 320 9.62 -33.76 4.39
C ASP A 320 9.39 -35.05 5.19
N ALA A 321 8.16 -35.57 5.12
CA ALA A 321 7.80 -36.86 5.71
C ALA A 321 8.49 -38.03 4.97
N ASP A 322 8.94 -39.05 5.71
CA ASP A 322 9.67 -40.19 5.12
C ASP A 322 8.75 -41.16 4.37
N ASP A 323 7.48 -41.24 4.76
CA ASP A 323 6.45 -42.12 4.18
C ASP A 323 5.79 -41.56 2.91
N ARG A 324 6.25 -40.40 2.42
CA ARG A 324 5.71 -39.70 1.24
C ARG A 324 6.82 -39.35 0.25
N PRO A 325 6.52 -39.16 -1.04
CA PRO A 325 7.48 -38.66 -2.01
C PRO A 325 8.08 -37.31 -1.60
N ASP A 326 9.31 -37.07 -2.03
CA ASP A 326 10.01 -35.80 -1.86
C ASP A 326 9.34 -34.70 -2.69
N ILE A 327 9.01 -33.58 -2.04
CA ILE A 327 8.42 -32.40 -2.70
C ILE A 327 9.47 -31.38 -3.10
N ALA A 328 10.66 -31.42 -2.51
CA ALA A 328 11.69 -30.44 -2.79
C ALA A 328 12.19 -30.59 -4.23
N THR A 329 12.41 -29.47 -4.91
CA THR A 329 13.08 -29.43 -6.21
C THR A 329 14.53 -29.94 -6.10
N SER A 330 15.19 -30.22 -7.22
CA SER A 330 16.57 -30.76 -7.20
C SER A 330 17.59 -29.77 -6.62
N ASP A 331 17.37 -28.46 -6.80
CA ASP A 331 18.12 -27.36 -6.19
C ASP A 331 17.64 -27.04 -4.75
N ARG A 332 16.57 -27.69 -4.26
CA ARG A 332 16.04 -27.56 -2.90
C ARG A 332 15.78 -26.11 -2.44
N GLN A 333 15.44 -25.24 -3.39
CA GLN A 333 15.03 -23.86 -3.08
C GLN A 333 13.52 -23.69 -3.13
N ARG A 334 12.81 -24.67 -3.71
CA ARG A 334 11.37 -24.66 -3.89
C ARG A 334 10.77 -26.05 -3.63
N VAL A 335 9.46 -26.09 -3.52
CA VAL A 335 8.67 -27.32 -3.44
C VAL A 335 7.73 -27.45 -4.63
N GLN A 336 7.25 -28.67 -4.88
CA GLN A 336 6.12 -28.94 -5.78
C GLN A 336 4.85 -28.33 -5.18
N GLU A 337 4.32 -27.32 -5.86
CA GLU A 337 3.27 -26.46 -5.30
C GLU A 337 1.86 -27.06 -5.39
N ASP A 338 1.70 -28.07 -6.23
CA ASP A 338 0.48 -28.87 -6.38
C ASP A 338 0.39 -30.04 -5.37
N ASP A 339 1.45 -30.30 -4.58
CA ASP A 339 1.40 -31.28 -3.50
C ASP A 339 0.41 -30.84 -2.41
N GLU A 340 -0.48 -31.76 -2.02
CA GLU A 340 -1.53 -31.53 -1.03
C GLU A 340 -1.00 -30.94 0.28
N ARG A 341 0.19 -31.35 0.75
CA ARG A 341 0.80 -30.82 1.98
C ARG A 341 1.12 -29.34 1.86
N TYR A 342 1.64 -28.91 0.71
CA TYR A 342 1.94 -27.52 0.47
C TYR A 342 0.66 -26.69 0.33
N VAL A 343 -0.33 -27.21 -0.40
CA VAL A 343 -1.66 -26.57 -0.51
C VAL A 343 -2.29 -26.36 0.87
N GLN A 344 -2.21 -27.37 1.74
CA GLN A 344 -2.68 -27.28 3.12
C GLN A 344 -1.90 -26.25 3.95
N LEU A 345 -0.57 -26.20 3.82
CA LEU A 345 0.26 -25.18 4.48
C LEU A 345 -0.14 -23.75 4.04
N ILE A 346 -0.35 -23.54 2.74
CA ILE A 346 -0.79 -22.25 2.21
C ILE A 346 -2.18 -21.87 2.75
N ALA A 347 -3.12 -22.82 2.79
CA ALA A 347 -4.43 -22.60 3.40
C ALA A 347 -4.32 -22.22 4.90
N PHE A 348 -3.43 -22.90 5.63
CA PHE A 348 -3.11 -22.58 7.02
C PHE A 348 -2.56 -21.17 7.19
N LEU A 349 -1.56 -20.80 6.42
CA LEU A 349 -0.98 -19.47 6.48
C LEU A 349 -2.01 -18.40 6.11
N LYS A 350 -2.86 -18.59 5.09
CA LYS A 350 -3.95 -17.64 4.77
C LYS A 350 -4.87 -17.40 5.97
N SER A 351 -5.27 -18.48 6.65
CA SER A 351 -6.12 -18.39 7.85
C SER A 351 -5.44 -17.63 8.98
N ARG A 352 -4.17 -17.95 9.26
CA ARG A 352 -3.40 -17.31 10.35
C ARG A 352 -3.07 -15.86 10.05
N LEU A 353 -2.72 -15.54 8.81
CA LEU A 353 -2.48 -14.18 8.36
C LEU A 353 -3.75 -13.31 8.40
N GLY A 354 -4.93 -13.91 8.20
CA GLY A 354 -6.20 -13.22 8.43
C GLY A 354 -6.43 -12.82 9.90
N GLN A 355 -5.92 -13.61 10.87
CA GLN A 355 -5.97 -13.26 12.29
C GLN A 355 -4.90 -12.21 12.63
N LEU A 356 -3.68 -12.42 12.12
CA LEU A 356 -2.55 -11.50 12.26
C LEU A 356 -2.91 -10.11 11.73
N GLU A 357 -3.52 -10.00 10.55
CA GLU A 357 -3.85 -8.71 9.93
C GLU A 357 -4.83 -7.91 10.80
N LYS A 358 -5.88 -8.55 11.34
CA LYS A 358 -6.81 -7.90 12.27
C LYS A 358 -6.09 -7.33 13.48
N ARG A 359 -5.21 -8.14 14.08
CA ARG A 359 -4.44 -7.72 15.25
C ARG A 359 -3.40 -6.65 14.93
N TRP A 360 -2.73 -6.77 13.80
CA TRP A 360 -1.80 -5.78 13.29
C TRP A 360 -2.49 -4.42 13.13
N SER A 361 -3.69 -4.38 12.53
CA SER A 361 -4.48 -3.16 12.39
C SER A 361 -4.84 -2.54 13.76
N GLU A 362 -5.19 -3.35 14.76
CA GLU A 362 -5.43 -2.88 16.14
C GLU A 362 -4.18 -2.29 16.80
N TRP A 363 -3.04 -2.99 16.71
CA TRP A 363 -1.78 -2.56 17.32
C TRP A 363 -1.17 -1.34 16.63
N ARG A 364 -1.24 -1.27 15.30
CA ARG A 364 -0.86 -0.07 14.54
C ARG A 364 -1.69 1.12 14.99
N ARG A 365 -3.02 0.99 15.08
CA ARG A 365 -3.86 2.10 15.57
C ARG A 365 -3.46 2.54 16.98
N LYS A 366 -3.20 1.61 17.89
CA LYS A 366 -2.78 1.91 19.28
C LYS A 366 -1.46 2.68 19.34
N HIS A 367 -0.42 2.20 18.65
CA HIS A 367 0.94 2.73 18.79
C HIS A 367 1.23 3.92 17.87
N GLU A 368 0.70 3.91 16.65
CA GLU A 368 0.98 4.95 15.65
C GLU A 368 0.15 6.21 15.89
N VAL A 369 -1.09 6.09 16.36
CA VAL A 369 -1.88 7.27 16.74
C VAL A 369 -1.22 7.96 17.93
N LYS A 370 -0.77 7.19 18.93
CA LYS A 370 -0.06 7.73 20.09
C LYS A 370 1.22 8.44 19.66
N GLU A 371 2.04 7.82 18.81
CA GLU A 371 3.26 8.45 18.29
C GLU A 371 2.95 9.71 17.46
N ALA A 372 1.91 9.68 16.62
CA ALA A 372 1.51 10.84 15.82
C ALA A 372 1.06 12.02 16.70
N GLN A 373 0.31 11.74 17.78
CA GLN A 373 -0.09 12.74 18.77
C GLN A 373 1.10 13.32 19.55
N GLU A 374 2.08 12.48 19.90
CA GLU A 374 3.31 12.92 20.58
C GLU A 374 4.21 13.75 19.65
N THR A 375 4.25 13.41 18.35
CA THR A 375 5.10 14.08 17.36
C THR A 375 4.48 15.39 16.86
N SER A 376 3.15 15.47 16.77
CA SER A 376 2.43 16.66 16.31
C SER A 376 1.31 17.05 17.28
N PRO A 377 1.52 18.10 18.11
CA PRO A 377 0.48 18.65 18.97
C PRO A 377 -0.77 19.10 18.21
N ALA A 378 -0.60 19.52 16.95
CA ALA A 378 -1.71 19.91 16.07
C ALA A 378 -2.62 18.72 15.71
N LEU A 379 -2.06 17.52 15.51
CA LEU A 379 -2.86 16.30 15.31
C LEU A 379 -3.68 15.93 16.54
N ALA A 380 -3.09 16.07 17.73
CA ALA A 380 -3.80 15.86 18.99
C ALA A 380 -4.94 16.87 19.16
N GLU A 381 -4.69 18.15 18.90
CA GLU A 381 -5.71 19.22 18.93
C GLU A 381 -6.87 18.93 17.96
N TRP A 382 -6.57 18.47 16.74
CA TRP A 382 -7.61 18.09 15.78
C TRP A 382 -8.48 16.94 16.30
N LEU A 383 -7.87 15.84 16.78
CA LEU A 383 -8.62 14.68 17.30
C LEU A 383 -9.53 15.05 18.48
N GLU A 384 -9.04 15.90 19.39
CA GLU A 384 -9.82 16.38 20.54
C GLU A 384 -11.02 17.23 20.10
N SER A 385 -10.87 18.00 19.02
CA SER A 385 -11.93 18.85 18.46
C SER A 385 -13.09 18.05 17.84
N LEU A 386 -12.87 16.77 17.50
CA LEU A 386 -13.88 15.93 16.85
C LEU A 386 -14.95 15.44 17.84
N PRO A 387 -16.24 15.39 17.42
CA PRO A 387 -17.29 14.73 18.17
C PRO A 387 -17.00 13.23 18.38
N ALA A 388 -17.49 12.65 19.47
CA ALA A 388 -17.19 11.28 19.88
C ALA A 388 -17.42 10.22 18.78
N GLY A 389 -18.46 10.39 17.95
CA GLY A 389 -18.77 9.46 16.85
C GLY A 389 -17.73 9.41 15.72
N TYR A 390 -16.91 10.46 15.56
CA TYR A 390 -15.93 10.57 14.46
C TYR A 390 -14.48 10.28 14.88
N ARG A 391 -14.20 10.25 16.19
CA ARG A 391 -12.83 10.04 16.71
C ARG A 391 -12.25 8.70 16.26
N ASN A 392 -13.04 7.62 16.34
CA ASN A 392 -12.58 6.29 15.90
C ASN A 392 -12.20 6.27 14.41
N SER A 393 -13.00 6.90 13.55
CA SER A 393 -12.70 6.98 12.11
C SER A 393 -11.46 7.83 11.85
N ALA A 394 -11.27 8.92 12.60
CA ALA A 394 -10.09 9.79 12.49
C ALA A 394 -8.80 9.12 12.98
N GLU A 395 -8.84 8.39 14.09
CA GLU A 395 -7.72 7.55 14.56
C GLU A 395 -7.37 6.47 13.53
N THR A 396 -8.39 5.86 12.92
CA THR A 396 -8.21 4.87 11.85
C THR A 396 -7.57 5.51 10.61
N LEU A 397 -7.96 6.74 10.25
CA LEU A 397 -7.30 7.49 9.19
C LEU A 397 -5.81 7.69 9.51
N ILE A 398 -5.48 8.24 10.68
CA ILE A 398 -4.08 8.48 11.07
C ILE A 398 -3.28 7.20 11.00
N SER A 399 -3.81 6.10 11.55
CA SER A 399 -3.16 4.79 11.51
C SER A 399 -2.93 4.29 10.08
N LYS A 400 -3.87 4.53 9.16
CA LYS A 400 -3.72 4.13 7.76
C LYS A 400 -2.69 5.00 7.03
N LEU A 401 -2.72 6.32 7.25
CA LEU A 401 -1.76 7.24 6.65
C LEU A 401 -0.34 6.96 7.15
N SER A 402 -0.17 6.67 8.44
CA SER A 402 1.14 6.31 9.00
C SER A 402 1.69 5.00 8.46
N ALA A 403 0.80 4.07 8.05
CA ALA A 403 1.16 2.80 7.45
C ALA A 403 1.45 2.89 5.95
N LEU A 404 1.29 4.05 5.31
CA LEU A 404 1.67 4.20 3.91
C LEU A 404 3.20 4.36 3.79
N PRO A 405 3.84 3.73 2.78
CA PRO A 405 5.29 3.77 2.61
C PRO A 405 5.72 5.14 2.08
N VAL A 406 5.96 6.08 2.98
CA VAL A 406 6.46 7.43 2.70
C VAL A 406 7.81 7.59 3.36
N ASP A 407 8.84 7.85 2.56
CA ASP A 407 10.21 7.91 3.04
C ASP A 407 10.59 9.26 3.63
N ASP A 408 9.98 10.33 3.13
CA ASP A 408 10.22 11.71 3.52
C ASP A 408 9.24 12.18 4.60
N GLU A 409 9.75 12.92 5.60
CA GLU A 409 8.90 13.41 6.70
C GLU A 409 7.96 14.54 6.27
N ASP A 410 8.37 15.37 5.33
CA ASP A 410 7.54 16.49 4.85
C ASP A 410 6.43 15.99 3.92
N ASP A 411 6.70 14.99 3.07
CA ASP A 411 5.67 14.27 2.32
C ASP A 411 4.65 13.61 3.26
N ARG A 412 5.12 13.07 4.39
CA ARG A 412 4.24 12.46 5.40
C ARG A 412 3.37 13.51 6.10
N LYS A 413 3.91 14.67 6.45
CA LYS A 413 3.11 15.80 6.96
C LYS A 413 2.08 16.25 5.94
N LEU A 414 2.46 16.37 4.67
CA LEU A 414 1.56 16.72 3.58
C LEU A 414 0.41 15.72 3.43
N MET A 415 0.69 14.42 3.56
CA MET A 415 -0.34 13.38 3.58
C MET A 415 -1.27 13.49 4.77
N TYR A 416 -0.77 13.78 5.98
CA TYR A 416 -1.65 14.04 7.13
C TYR A 416 -2.55 15.25 6.89
N ARG A 417 -1.99 16.36 6.38
CA ARG A 417 -2.75 17.57 6.04
C ARG A 417 -3.88 17.25 5.07
N HIS A 418 -3.55 16.61 3.95
CA HIS A 418 -4.55 16.26 2.94
C HIS A 418 -5.58 15.22 3.42
N GLY A 419 -5.13 14.22 4.20
CA GLY A 419 -6.02 13.23 4.80
C GLY A 419 -7.03 13.85 5.76
N ILE A 420 -6.60 14.78 6.61
CA ILE A 420 -7.47 15.51 7.55
C ILE A 420 -8.50 16.36 6.81
N LEU A 421 -8.05 17.11 5.79
CA LEU A 421 -8.96 17.91 4.97
C LEU A 421 -10.01 17.04 4.27
N ALA A 422 -9.59 15.90 3.71
CA ALA A 422 -10.51 14.93 3.12
C ALA A 422 -11.48 14.36 4.16
N PHE A 423 -11.00 14.02 5.35
CA PHE A 423 -11.84 13.51 6.43
C PHE A 423 -12.90 14.50 6.88
N GLU A 424 -12.52 15.74 7.12
CA GLU A 424 -13.42 16.84 7.50
C GLU A 424 -14.49 17.08 6.43
N ARG A 425 -14.11 16.94 5.16
CA ARG A 425 -15.05 17.00 4.05
C ARG A 425 -16.03 15.82 4.03
N MET A 426 -15.55 14.60 4.25
CA MET A 426 -16.40 13.40 4.28
C MET A 426 -17.31 13.39 5.51
N LYS A 427 -16.91 14.02 6.61
CA LYS A 427 -17.75 14.23 7.81
C LYS A 427 -19.01 15.02 7.47
N LEU A 428 -18.91 16.04 6.61
CA LEU A 428 -20.07 16.82 6.15
C LEU A 428 -21.03 15.99 5.28
N ARG A 429 -20.51 14.96 4.58
CA ARG A 429 -21.29 14.06 3.72
C ARG A 429 -21.80 12.81 4.45
N GLY A 430 -21.39 12.59 5.70
CA GLY A 430 -21.72 11.39 6.47
C GLY A 430 -21.03 10.11 6.00
N SER A 431 -19.94 10.22 5.21
CA SER A 431 -19.26 9.10 4.53
C SER A 431 -17.84 8.84 5.04
N THR A 432 -17.52 9.22 6.28
CA THR A 432 -16.16 9.10 6.85
C THR A 432 -15.68 7.66 6.94
N GLU A 433 -16.55 6.71 7.28
CA GLU A 433 -16.17 5.30 7.41
C GLU A 433 -15.84 4.67 6.05
N GLU A 434 -16.64 4.96 5.03
CA GLU A 434 -16.40 4.49 3.65
C GLU A 434 -15.09 5.04 3.10
N PHE A 435 -14.85 6.34 3.29
CA PHE A 435 -13.61 7.00 2.90
C PHE A 435 -12.39 6.36 3.56
N VAL A 436 -12.39 6.25 4.89
CA VAL A 436 -11.26 5.68 5.62
C VAL A 436 -11.03 4.22 5.21
N THR A 437 -12.09 3.46 4.95
CA THR A 437 -11.99 2.07 4.48
C THR A 437 -11.32 1.99 3.10
N SER A 438 -11.62 2.91 2.18
CA SER A 438 -11.06 2.90 0.82
C SER A 438 -9.56 3.23 0.71
N ILE A 439 -8.95 3.83 1.75
CA ILE A 439 -7.54 4.17 1.78
C ILE A 439 -6.71 2.90 1.94
N GLU A 440 -6.09 2.48 0.84
CA GLU A 440 -5.19 1.32 0.75
C GLU A 440 -3.81 1.72 0.18
N SER A 441 -3.72 2.87 -0.50
CA SER A 441 -2.50 3.42 -1.08
C SER A 441 -2.53 4.96 -1.10
N ALA A 442 -1.35 5.58 -1.25
CA ALA A 442 -1.24 7.02 -1.45
C ALA A 442 -1.96 7.47 -2.75
N ASP A 443 -1.88 6.68 -3.83
CA ASP A 443 -2.55 7.00 -5.10
C ASP A 443 -4.07 7.05 -4.96
N ARG A 444 -4.67 6.16 -4.16
CA ARG A 444 -6.12 6.22 -3.91
C ARG A 444 -6.53 7.41 -3.06
N LEU A 445 -5.72 7.76 -2.07
CA LEU A 445 -5.93 9.00 -1.30
C LEU A 445 -5.88 10.21 -2.25
N LEU A 446 -4.87 10.28 -3.13
CA LEU A 446 -4.73 11.33 -4.13
C LEU A 446 -5.89 11.32 -5.14
N ALA A 447 -6.39 10.17 -5.56
CA ALA A 447 -7.55 10.07 -6.45
C ALA A 447 -8.82 10.65 -5.82
N VAL A 448 -9.06 10.39 -4.53
CA VAL A 448 -10.19 11.00 -3.78
C VAL A 448 -10.02 12.52 -3.67
N LEU A 449 -8.78 13.01 -3.55
CA LEU A 449 -8.47 14.43 -3.51
C LEU A 449 -8.53 15.11 -4.88
N ALA A 450 -8.24 14.37 -5.95
CA ALA A 450 -8.24 14.83 -7.34
C ALA A 450 -9.64 14.84 -7.95
N ASP A 451 -10.63 14.22 -7.31
CA ASP A 451 -12.01 14.26 -7.77
C ASP A 451 -12.54 15.71 -7.73
N ARG A 452 -13.25 16.07 -8.80
CA ARG A 452 -13.29 17.38 -9.48
C ARG A 452 -13.99 18.54 -8.73
N ASP A 453 -14.15 18.41 -7.43
CA ASP A 453 -14.80 19.34 -6.50
C ASP A 453 -13.78 20.11 -5.60
N SER A 454 -12.48 19.79 -5.65
CA SER A 454 -11.46 20.42 -4.77
C SER A 454 -11.22 21.92 -5.04
N LEU A 455 -11.77 22.45 -6.12
CA LEU A 455 -11.79 23.88 -6.44
C LEU A 455 -12.96 24.63 -5.77
N GLU A 456 -14.01 23.94 -5.31
CA GLU A 456 -15.28 24.61 -5.01
C GLU A 456 -15.26 25.38 -3.69
N ALA A 457 -14.63 24.89 -2.62
CA ALA A 457 -14.70 25.56 -1.31
C ALA A 457 -13.87 26.86 -1.22
N SER A 458 -12.68 26.89 -1.83
CA SER A 458 -11.86 28.11 -1.91
C SER A 458 -12.47 29.13 -2.87
N LEU A 459 -12.94 28.68 -4.04
CA LEU A 459 -13.66 29.54 -4.98
C LEU A 459 -14.99 30.05 -4.40
N TYR A 460 -15.72 29.24 -3.63
CA TYR A 460 -16.98 29.66 -2.99
C TYR A 460 -16.75 30.71 -1.91
N ARG A 461 -15.62 30.62 -1.18
CA ARG A 461 -15.17 31.67 -0.25
C ARG A 461 -14.88 32.99 -0.98
N ASP A 462 -14.12 32.92 -2.08
CA ASP A 462 -13.80 34.10 -2.88
C ASP A 462 -15.04 34.72 -3.55
N ILE A 463 -15.97 33.87 -4.03
CA ILE A 463 -17.27 34.29 -4.57
C ILE A 463 -18.10 34.98 -3.50
N VAL A 464 -18.24 34.41 -2.30
CA VAL A 464 -19.02 35.01 -1.21
C VAL A 464 -18.39 36.34 -0.76
N LYS A 465 -17.06 36.42 -0.68
CA LYS A 465 -16.35 37.66 -0.35
C LYS A 465 -16.61 38.75 -1.40
N SER A 466 -16.46 38.41 -2.69
CA SER A 466 -16.75 39.33 -3.79
C SER A 466 -18.20 39.81 -3.78
N ARG A 467 -19.17 38.95 -3.44
CA ARG A 467 -20.59 39.34 -3.33
C ARG A 467 -20.85 40.25 -2.13
N LEU A 468 -20.20 40.02 -1.00
CA LEU A 468 -20.29 40.89 0.18
C LEU A 468 -19.71 42.29 -0.10
N ASP A 469 -18.61 42.36 -0.84
CA ASP A 469 -18.02 43.63 -1.26
C ASP A 469 -18.96 44.37 -2.24
N ALA A 470 -19.57 43.66 -3.20
CA ALA A 470 -20.57 44.25 -4.09
C ALA A 470 -21.83 44.78 -3.33
N ILE A 471 -22.26 44.11 -2.27
CA ILE A 471 -23.37 44.59 -1.44
C ILE A 471 -23.00 45.89 -0.69
N ARG A 472 -21.76 45.99 -0.19
CA ARG A 472 -21.26 47.20 0.47
C ARG A 472 -21.16 48.37 -0.49
N ASP A 473 -20.65 48.13 -1.69
CA ASP A 473 -20.59 49.14 -2.75
C ASP A 473 -21.99 49.62 -3.15
N PHE A 474 -22.95 48.69 -3.30
CA PHE A 474 -24.35 49.06 -3.59
C PHE A 474 -24.96 49.92 -2.47
N GLN A 475 -24.70 49.57 -1.21
CA GLN A 475 -25.14 50.33 -0.05
C GLN A 475 -24.54 51.75 -0.05
N SER A 476 -23.24 51.90 -0.36
CA SER A 476 -22.59 53.22 -0.47
C SER A 476 -23.23 54.08 -1.57
N ILE A 477 -23.58 53.49 -2.72
CA ILE A 477 -24.21 54.20 -3.83
C ILE A 477 -25.63 54.70 -3.43
N ILE A 478 -26.34 53.92 -2.63
CA ILE A 478 -27.68 54.27 -2.12
C ILE A 478 -27.59 55.38 -1.06
N ASP A 479 -26.65 55.26 -0.12
CA ASP A 479 -26.44 56.21 0.98
C ASP A 479 -26.04 57.62 0.48
N GLU A 480 -25.34 57.69 -0.66
CA GLU A 480 -24.94 58.94 -1.33
C GLU A 480 -26.06 59.58 -2.19
N ASP A 481 -27.28 59.01 -2.22
CA ASP A 481 -28.38 59.39 -3.13
C ASP A 481 -27.92 59.57 -4.58
N ALA A 482 -27.12 58.60 -5.07
CA ALA A 482 -26.51 58.66 -6.37
C ALA A 482 -27.55 58.80 -7.50
N LYS A 483 -27.12 59.35 -8.64
CA LYS A 483 -27.99 59.48 -9.82
C LYS A 483 -28.54 58.11 -10.22
N GLU A 484 -29.81 58.08 -10.57
CA GLU A 484 -30.56 56.88 -11.01
C GLU A 484 -29.79 56.01 -12.02
N ARG A 485 -29.10 56.64 -12.98
CA ARG A 485 -28.24 55.97 -13.98
C ARG A 485 -27.09 55.14 -13.39
N VAL A 486 -26.56 55.54 -12.23
CA VAL A 486 -25.50 54.82 -11.51
C VAL A 486 -26.08 53.58 -10.83
N LEU A 487 -27.23 53.73 -10.17
CA LEU A 487 -27.98 52.62 -9.54
C LEU A 487 -28.41 51.59 -10.59
N GLN A 488 -28.92 52.05 -11.74
CA GLN A 488 -29.32 51.21 -12.86
C GLN A 488 -28.15 50.37 -13.39
N LYS A 489 -27.00 51.00 -13.64
CA LYS A 489 -25.81 50.28 -14.11
C LYS A 489 -25.34 49.25 -13.09
N TYR A 490 -25.29 49.64 -11.82
CA TYR A 490 -24.84 48.74 -10.76
C TYR A 490 -25.76 47.53 -10.58
N LEU A 491 -27.08 47.75 -10.53
CA LEU A 491 -28.06 46.66 -10.39
C LEU A 491 -28.09 45.76 -11.63
N PHE A 492 -27.84 46.31 -12.83
CA PHE A 492 -27.72 45.53 -14.06
C PHE A 492 -26.50 44.59 -14.02
N ASP A 493 -25.36 45.07 -13.55
CA ASP A 493 -24.14 44.24 -13.41
C ASP A 493 -24.29 43.20 -12.28
N HIS A 494 -25.30 43.35 -11.40
CA HIS A 494 -25.54 42.53 -10.22
C HIS A 494 -27.02 42.11 -10.05
N LEU A 495 -27.67 41.66 -11.12
CA LEU A 495 -29.10 41.25 -11.10
C LEU A 495 -29.43 40.16 -10.06
N TRP A 496 -28.44 39.38 -9.63
CA TRP A 496 -28.56 38.39 -8.56
C TRP A 496 -29.02 39.00 -7.22
N LEU A 497 -28.88 40.32 -7.03
CA LEU A 497 -29.44 41.03 -5.89
C LEU A 497 -30.98 40.93 -5.85
N LEU A 498 -31.65 40.95 -7.01
CA LEU A 498 -33.10 40.84 -7.13
C LEU A 498 -33.60 39.39 -6.97
N ASP A 499 -32.83 38.43 -7.48
CA ASP A 499 -33.07 37.01 -7.34
C ASP A 499 -31.74 36.24 -7.53
N PRO A 500 -31.27 35.47 -6.53
CA PRO A 500 -30.02 34.72 -6.60
C PRO A 500 -29.90 33.79 -7.82
N ALA A 501 -31.01 33.33 -8.39
CA ALA A 501 -31.02 32.45 -9.56
C ALA A 501 -30.60 33.16 -10.87
N TRP A 502 -30.47 34.49 -10.90
CA TRP A 502 -30.20 35.27 -12.12
C TRP A 502 -28.71 35.50 -12.39
N GLU A 503 -27.85 34.68 -11.78
CA GLU A 503 -26.40 34.86 -11.77
C GLU A 503 -25.73 34.68 -13.14
N ARG A 504 -26.28 33.84 -14.03
CA ARG A 504 -25.73 33.58 -15.38
C ARG A 504 -26.81 33.15 -16.38
N ALA A 505 -27.51 34.11 -16.96
CA ALA A 505 -28.36 33.90 -18.13
C ALA A 505 -27.68 34.49 -19.37
N THR A 506 -26.78 33.72 -20.00
CA THR A 506 -26.21 34.05 -21.31
C THR A 506 -27.28 33.88 -22.38
N GLY A 507 -28.07 34.92 -22.65
CA GLY A 507 -29.10 34.86 -23.69
C GLY A 507 -30.05 36.07 -23.71
N SER A 508 -29.53 37.21 -24.19
CA SER A 508 -30.22 38.50 -24.44
C SER A 508 -30.62 39.33 -23.21
N SER A 509 -29.63 39.92 -22.52
CA SER A 509 -29.85 41.08 -21.65
C SER A 509 -29.74 42.38 -22.45
N ILE A 510 -30.75 43.24 -22.40
CA ILE A 510 -30.74 44.53 -23.11
C ILE A 510 -30.78 45.67 -22.09
N MET A 511 -29.63 46.33 -21.90
CA MET A 511 -29.54 47.61 -21.21
C MET A 511 -30.06 48.72 -22.14
N GLU A 512 -30.65 49.79 -21.58
CA GLU A 512 -31.31 50.97 -22.22
C GLU A 512 -30.82 51.34 -23.64
N SER A 513 -29.52 51.21 -23.91
CA SER A 513 -28.86 51.57 -25.18
C SER A 513 -29.23 50.71 -26.40
N ARG A 514 -29.61 49.43 -26.27
CA ARG A 514 -29.76 48.52 -27.46
C ARG A 514 -31.18 48.16 -27.89
N LEU A 515 -32.22 48.40 -27.09
CA LEU A 515 -33.62 48.23 -27.52
C LEU A 515 -33.95 49.17 -28.69
N MET A 516 -33.29 50.33 -28.75
CA MET A 516 -33.37 51.28 -29.87
C MET A 516 -32.53 50.87 -31.09
N THR A 517 -31.51 50.02 -30.92
CA THR A 517 -30.56 49.65 -32.00
C THR A 517 -30.93 48.34 -32.69
N GLU A 518 -31.64 47.42 -32.03
CA GLU A 518 -32.12 46.15 -32.62
C GLU A 518 -33.45 46.27 -33.40
N GLY A 519 -33.78 47.47 -33.89
CA GLY A 519 -34.61 47.60 -35.09
C GLY A 519 -36.03 47.04 -34.99
N VAL A 520 -36.83 47.51 -34.03
CA VAL A 520 -38.30 47.47 -34.16
C VAL A 520 -38.83 48.91 -34.11
N LEU A 521 -38.49 49.67 -35.16
CA LEU A 521 -39.26 50.85 -35.55
C LEU A 521 -40.56 50.31 -36.16
N ILE A 522 -41.61 50.21 -35.36
CA ILE A 522 -42.97 50.00 -35.88
C ILE A 522 -43.34 51.32 -36.57
N GLU A 523 -43.69 51.27 -37.87
CA GLU A 523 -44.10 52.46 -38.64
C GLU A 523 -45.32 53.21 -38.04
N ASP A 524 -46.01 52.57 -37.09
CA ASP A 524 -47.27 53.02 -36.47
C ASP A 524 -47.10 53.33 -34.96
N MET A 525 -46.03 54.02 -34.58
CA MET A 525 -45.87 54.57 -33.22
C MET A 525 -46.06 56.09 -33.21
N THR A 526 -47.01 56.56 -32.43
CA THR A 526 -47.23 57.98 -32.15
C THR A 526 -46.08 58.58 -31.31
N GLU A 527 -45.82 59.89 -31.43
CA GLU A 527 -44.80 60.63 -30.67
C GLU A 527 -44.94 60.44 -29.13
N LYS A 528 -46.17 60.13 -28.67
CA LYS A 528 -46.51 59.83 -27.27
C LYS A 528 -46.06 58.42 -26.84
N GLU A 529 -46.02 57.45 -27.76
CA GLU A 529 -45.53 56.08 -27.51
C GLU A 529 -44.00 56.00 -27.46
N ARG A 530 -43.31 56.96 -28.10
CA ARG A 530 -41.83 57.11 -28.12
C ARG A 530 -41.21 57.47 -26.75
N LEU A 531 -42.03 57.86 -25.76
CA LEU A 531 -41.57 58.48 -24.49
C LEU A 531 -41.60 57.59 -23.25
N GLY A 532 -42.12 56.36 -23.32
CA GLY A 532 -42.05 55.44 -22.17
C GLY A 532 -40.77 54.63 -22.20
N ARG A 533 -39.80 55.05 -21.37
CA ARG A 533 -38.49 54.45 -21.19
C ARG A 533 -38.60 53.44 -20.04
N VAL A 534 -38.09 52.22 -20.22
CA VAL A 534 -37.91 51.23 -19.14
C VAL A 534 -36.43 51.17 -18.80
N ASP A 535 -36.11 51.02 -17.52
CA ASP A 535 -34.71 51.08 -17.08
C ASP A 535 -33.92 49.82 -17.43
N ILE A 536 -34.52 48.63 -17.23
CA ILE A 536 -33.90 47.33 -17.56
C ILE A 536 -34.98 46.38 -18.10
N ALA A 537 -34.71 45.74 -19.23
CA ALA A 537 -35.50 44.61 -19.73
C ALA A 537 -34.58 43.42 -19.98
N TYR A 538 -34.89 42.27 -19.39
CA TYR A 538 -34.10 41.05 -19.58
C TYR A 538 -34.97 39.80 -19.61
N ARG A 539 -34.48 38.74 -20.25
CA ARG A 539 -35.18 37.44 -20.35
C ARG A 539 -34.45 36.39 -19.53
N THR A 540 -35.18 35.67 -18.67
CA THR A 540 -34.66 34.56 -17.88
C THR A 540 -34.44 33.31 -18.75
N ASN A 541 -33.64 32.35 -18.26
CA ASN A 541 -33.43 31.05 -18.93
C ASN A 541 -34.74 30.23 -19.10
N ALA A 542 -35.74 30.48 -18.26
CA ALA A 542 -37.06 29.84 -18.34
C ALA A 542 -38.01 30.51 -19.36
N GLY A 543 -37.54 31.53 -20.10
CA GLY A 543 -38.32 32.22 -21.13
C GLY A 543 -39.21 33.37 -20.62
N LYS A 544 -39.21 33.63 -19.31
CA LYS A 544 -39.91 34.76 -18.69
C LYS A 544 -39.18 36.08 -18.94
N HIS A 545 -39.91 37.10 -19.38
CA HIS A 545 -39.42 38.46 -19.58
C HIS A 545 -39.64 39.29 -18.32
N VAL A 546 -38.63 40.03 -17.89
CA VAL A 546 -38.68 40.82 -16.67
C VAL A 546 -38.26 42.25 -16.97
N ILE A 547 -39.10 43.18 -16.54
CA ILE A 547 -38.89 44.62 -16.63
C ILE A 547 -38.58 45.11 -15.22
N VAL A 548 -37.43 45.74 -15.03
CA VAL A 548 -37.05 46.35 -13.75
C VAL A 548 -37.07 47.86 -13.92
N GLU A 549 -37.87 48.52 -13.09
CA GLU A 549 -38.00 49.98 -13.04
C GLU A 549 -37.44 50.48 -11.71
N LEU A 550 -36.41 51.33 -11.77
CA LEU A 550 -35.72 51.86 -10.59
C LEU A 550 -36.14 53.31 -10.36
N LYS A 551 -36.52 53.65 -9.13
CA LYS A 551 -36.71 55.06 -8.76
C LYS A 551 -35.57 55.54 -7.86
N LYS A 552 -35.28 56.84 -7.90
CA LYS A 552 -34.37 57.47 -6.92
C LYS A 552 -34.78 57.13 -5.49
N VAL A 553 -33.79 56.99 -4.61
CA VAL A 553 -33.99 56.56 -3.22
C VAL A 553 -34.95 57.51 -2.48
N GLY A 554 -34.85 58.82 -2.74
CA GLY A 554 -35.74 59.83 -2.15
C GLY A 554 -37.14 59.96 -2.78
N ARG A 555 -37.43 59.35 -3.94
CA ARG A 555 -38.70 59.55 -4.67
C ARG A 555 -39.83 58.75 -4.01
N ARG A 556 -40.95 59.44 -3.72
CA ARG A 556 -42.21 58.80 -3.31
C ARG A 556 -43.10 58.55 -4.53
N MET A 557 -43.64 57.35 -4.62
CA MET A 557 -44.53 56.92 -5.71
C MET A 557 -45.93 56.63 -5.17
N GLY A 558 -46.96 56.91 -5.96
CA GLY A 558 -48.32 56.46 -5.68
C GLY A 558 -48.62 55.10 -6.30
N LEU A 559 -49.53 54.32 -5.69
CA LEU A 559 -49.93 53.01 -6.24
C LEU A 559 -50.50 53.10 -7.65
N LEU A 560 -51.37 54.08 -7.91
CA LEU A 560 -51.96 54.28 -9.25
C LEU A 560 -50.90 54.68 -10.30
N GLU A 561 -49.90 55.47 -9.90
CA GLU A 561 -48.79 55.86 -10.77
C GLU A 561 -47.94 54.64 -11.18
N LEU A 562 -47.70 53.72 -10.24
CA LEU A 562 -46.97 52.48 -10.51
C LEU A 562 -47.75 51.54 -11.43
N VAL A 563 -49.07 51.41 -11.22
CA VAL A 563 -49.93 50.59 -12.08
C VAL A 563 -49.96 51.14 -13.50
N GLU A 564 -50.18 52.44 -13.67
CA GLU A 564 -50.20 53.08 -14.99
C GLU A 564 -48.87 52.91 -15.73
N GLN A 565 -47.74 53.11 -15.02
CA GLN A 565 -46.40 52.91 -15.59
C GLN A 565 -46.15 51.45 -15.96
N GLY A 566 -46.42 50.52 -15.04
CA GLY A 566 -46.19 49.09 -15.27
C GLY A 566 -47.04 48.55 -16.43
N GLN A 567 -48.30 48.95 -16.51
CA GLN A 567 -49.20 48.52 -17.59
C GLN A 567 -48.73 49.05 -18.94
N THR A 568 -48.28 50.30 -18.99
CA THR A 568 -47.64 50.87 -20.18
C THR A 568 -46.42 50.06 -20.64
N TYR A 569 -45.62 49.56 -19.70
CA TYR A 569 -44.44 48.74 -20.02
C TYR A 569 -44.82 47.34 -20.55
N VAL A 570 -45.76 46.68 -19.89
CA VAL A 570 -46.27 45.37 -20.30
C VAL A 570 -46.91 45.44 -21.68
N ASP A 571 -47.76 46.45 -21.95
CA ASP A 571 -48.44 46.62 -23.22
C ASP A 571 -47.44 46.83 -24.38
N LYS A 572 -46.42 47.65 -24.16
CA LYS A 572 -45.36 47.90 -25.15
C LYS A 572 -44.54 46.65 -25.45
N LEU A 573 -44.06 45.96 -24.42
CA LEU A 573 -43.26 44.76 -24.61
C LEU A 573 -44.10 43.65 -25.24
N THR A 574 -45.38 43.53 -24.87
CA THR A 574 -46.33 42.60 -25.51
C THR A 574 -46.51 42.91 -27.00
N LYS A 575 -46.61 44.19 -27.39
CA LYS A 575 -46.69 44.60 -28.82
C LYS A 575 -45.43 44.15 -29.58
N ILE A 576 -44.25 44.45 -29.05
CA ILE A 576 -42.94 44.06 -29.64
C ILE A 576 -42.83 42.54 -29.78
N LEU A 577 -43.16 41.79 -28.73
CA LEU A 577 -43.02 40.33 -28.71
C LEU A 577 -44.03 39.62 -29.62
N ARG A 578 -45.24 40.18 -29.80
CA ARG A 578 -46.23 39.65 -30.76
C ARG A 578 -45.76 39.75 -32.20
N GLU A 579 -45.10 40.85 -32.57
CA GLU A 579 -44.48 41.01 -33.89
C GLU A 579 -43.34 40.01 -34.13
N GLN A 580 -42.72 39.52 -33.05
CA GLN A 580 -41.72 38.44 -33.06
C GLN A 580 -42.34 37.03 -32.90
N ASN A 581 -43.64 36.87 -33.19
CA ASN A 581 -44.41 35.62 -33.10
C ASN A 581 -44.54 35.01 -31.68
N GLN A 582 -44.34 35.79 -30.61
CA GLN A 582 -44.70 35.36 -29.25
C GLN A 582 -46.11 35.84 -28.89
N THR A 583 -47.09 34.94 -28.98
CA THR A 583 -48.51 35.27 -28.83
C THR A 583 -48.97 35.47 -27.38
N SER A 584 -48.26 34.87 -26.41
CA SER A 584 -48.54 34.99 -24.97
C SER A 584 -47.24 35.11 -24.15
N PRO A 585 -46.54 36.25 -24.20
CA PRO A 585 -45.31 36.43 -23.46
C PRO A 585 -45.57 36.49 -21.95
N ASP A 586 -44.79 35.75 -21.16
CA ASP A 586 -44.78 35.85 -19.70
C ASP A 586 -43.91 37.04 -19.30
N ILE A 587 -44.54 38.14 -18.86
CA ILE A 587 -43.86 39.40 -18.51
C ILE A 587 -44.06 39.67 -17.03
N GLU A 588 -43.02 40.09 -16.33
CA GLU A 588 -43.08 40.53 -14.95
C GLU A 588 -42.48 41.93 -14.79
N VAL A 589 -43.11 42.78 -13.99
CA VAL A 589 -42.59 44.12 -13.68
C VAL A 589 -42.15 44.21 -12.23
N ILE A 590 -40.91 44.60 -11.99
CA ILE A 590 -40.33 44.79 -10.67
C ILE A 590 -40.00 46.26 -10.47
N PHE A 591 -40.67 46.90 -9.52
CA PHE A 591 -40.36 48.26 -9.11
C PHE A 591 -39.38 48.26 -7.94
N VAL A 592 -38.23 48.91 -8.11
CA VAL A 592 -37.23 49.08 -7.05
C VAL A 592 -37.34 50.48 -6.47
N LEU A 593 -37.82 50.59 -5.23
CA LEU A 593 -38.19 51.86 -4.58
C LEU A 593 -37.40 52.11 -3.29
N GLY A 594 -36.99 53.35 -3.04
CA GLY A 594 -36.37 53.74 -1.75
C GLY A 594 -37.37 54.13 -0.66
N LYS A 595 -38.60 54.51 -1.02
CA LYS A 595 -39.68 54.83 -0.07
C LYS A 595 -40.87 53.92 -0.30
N THR A 596 -41.54 53.58 0.80
CA THR A 596 -42.75 52.75 0.77
C THR A 596 -43.92 53.50 0.16
N VAL A 597 -44.80 52.74 -0.49
CA VAL A 597 -46.11 53.20 -0.97
C VAL A 597 -47.12 53.08 0.17
N ALA A 598 -48.08 54.01 0.26
CA ALA A 598 -49.02 54.09 1.39
C ALA A 598 -49.80 52.78 1.63
N GLU A 599 -50.15 52.08 0.57
CA GLU A 599 -50.88 50.82 0.59
C GLU A 599 -50.07 49.64 1.14
N GLU A 600 -48.73 49.71 1.19
CA GLU A 600 -47.91 48.66 1.82
C GLU A 600 -48.22 48.51 3.32
N ALA A 601 -48.54 49.60 4.01
CA ALA A 601 -48.90 49.59 5.42
C ALA A 601 -50.42 49.58 5.64
N SER A 602 -51.16 50.29 4.78
CA SER A 602 -52.60 50.51 4.99
C SER A 602 -53.50 49.45 4.35
N ASN A 603 -53.10 48.82 3.24
CA ASN A 603 -53.88 47.80 2.55
C ASN A 603 -53.02 46.91 1.62
N PRO A 604 -52.29 45.93 2.17
CA PRO A 604 -51.40 45.06 1.40
C PRO A 604 -52.09 44.21 0.33
N ASP A 605 -53.35 43.81 0.57
CA ASP A 605 -54.12 43.01 -0.39
C ASP A 605 -54.47 43.82 -1.64
N ARG A 606 -54.79 45.12 -1.47
CA ARG A 606 -54.98 46.04 -2.58
C ARG A 606 -53.69 46.21 -3.37
N LEU A 607 -52.55 46.41 -2.69
CA LEU A 607 -51.25 46.50 -3.34
C LEU A 607 -50.94 45.25 -4.17
N LYS A 608 -51.07 44.06 -3.57
CA LYS A 608 -50.82 42.78 -4.25
C LYS A 608 -51.73 42.58 -5.46
N SER A 609 -53.01 42.90 -5.32
CA SER A 609 -53.99 42.82 -6.41
C SER A 609 -53.64 43.79 -7.54
N SER A 610 -53.25 45.03 -7.20
CA SER A 610 -52.81 46.05 -8.15
C SER A 610 -51.53 45.67 -8.90
N MET A 611 -50.53 45.11 -8.22
CA MET A 611 -49.33 44.61 -8.90
C MET A 611 -49.65 43.42 -9.81
N THR A 612 -50.47 42.48 -9.34
CA THR A 612 -50.91 41.33 -10.16
C THR A 612 -51.69 41.78 -11.40
N SER A 613 -52.45 42.88 -11.31
CA SER A 613 -53.18 43.44 -12.46
C SER A 613 -52.28 44.09 -13.52
N ILE A 614 -51.03 44.43 -13.20
CA ILE A 614 -50.03 44.85 -14.19
C ILE A 614 -49.62 43.64 -15.02
N SER A 615 -49.14 42.60 -14.34
CA SER A 615 -48.89 41.27 -14.90
C SER A 615 -48.61 40.27 -13.77
N PRO A 616 -48.96 38.98 -13.90
CA PRO A 616 -48.68 37.97 -12.88
C PRO A 616 -47.21 37.94 -12.43
N GLY A 617 -47.00 38.03 -11.12
CA GLY A 617 -45.66 38.03 -10.51
C GLY A 617 -45.03 39.42 -10.34
N SER A 618 -45.63 40.48 -10.90
CA SER A 618 -45.13 41.85 -10.71
C SER A 618 -45.16 42.24 -9.22
N ARG A 619 -44.15 42.99 -8.78
CA ARG A 619 -43.96 43.31 -7.36
C ARG A 619 -43.17 44.59 -7.13
N ILE A 620 -43.27 45.10 -5.90
CA ILE A 620 -42.41 46.16 -5.37
C ILE A 620 -41.31 45.51 -4.53
N VAL A 621 -40.09 46.00 -4.70
CA VAL A 621 -38.93 45.65 -3.89
C VAL A 621 -38.26 46.92 -3.41
N HIS A 622 -37.75 46.92 -2.18
CA HIS A 622 -37.04 48.08 -1.63
C HIS A 622 -35.53 47.87 -1.61
N TYR A 623 -34.77 48.94 -1.85
CA TYR A 623 -33.31 48.91 -1.76
C TYR A 623 -32.82 48.33 -0.43
N ASP A 624 -33.41 48.75 0.70
CA ASP A 624 -33.06 48.24 2.03
C ASP A 624 -33.36 46.75 2.21
N THR A 625 -34.41 46.24 1.57
CA THR A 625 -34.79 44.82 1.64
C THR A 625 -33.84 43.97 0.79
N LEU A 626 -33.40 44.48 -0.36
CA LEU A 626 -32.39 43.83 -1.20
C LEU A 626 -31.06 43.68 -0.46
N ILE A 627 -30.59 44.76 0.17
CA ILE A 627 -29.33 44.76 0.92
C ILE A 627 -29.42 43.78 2.10
N ARG A 628 -30.49 43.88 2.91
CA ARG A 628 -30.65 43.06 4.11
C ARG A 628 -30.81 41.58 3.80
N GLY A 629 -31.65 41.24 2.82
CA GLY A 629 -31.86 39.84 2.40
C GLY A 629 -30.56 39.21 1.88
N ALA A 630 -29.77 39.97 1.12
CA ALA A 630 -28.46 39.53 0.67
C ALA A 630 -27.47 39.37 1.85
N GLN A 631 -27.40 40.34 2.78
CA GLN A 631 -26.52 40.27 3.95
C GLN A 631 -26.86 39.11 4.89
N GLU A 632 -28.15 38.88 5.17
CA GLU A 632 -28.62 37.77 6.01
C GLU A 632 -28.24 36.41 5.40
N GLY A 633 -28.42 36.24 4.08
CA GLY A 633 -28.06 35.00 3.37
C GLY A 633 -26.57 34.64 3.44
N TYR A 634 -25.67 35.62 3.39
CA TYR A 634 -24.22 35.38 3.46
C TYR A 634 -23.64 35.42 4.89
N SER A 635 -24.35 36.01 5.85
CA SER A 635 -23.90 36.10 7.26
C SER A 635 -23.86 34.73 7.98
N ALA A 636 -24.78 33.82 7.64
CA ALA A 636 -24.77 32.45 8.15
C ALA A 636 -23.51 31.67 7.68
N TYR A 637 -23.00 31.98 6.48
CA TYR A 637 -21.76 31.38 5.95
C TYR A 637 -20.51 31.90 6.67
N ILE A 638 -20.47 33.19 7.03
CA ILE A 638 -19.38 33.76 7.83
C ILE A 638 -19.26 33.07 9.20
N ALA A 639 -20.38 32.68 9.82
CA ALA A 639 -20.35 31.93 11.08
C ALA A 639 -19.70 30.54 10.92
N GLN A 640 -19.89 29.90 9.76
CA GLN A 640 -19.29 28.60 9.41
C GLN A 640 -17.82 28.71 8.96
N SER A 641 -17.40 29.87 8.45
CA SER A 641 -16.00 30.18 8.10
C SER A 641 -15.06 30.11 9.32
N LYS A 642 -15.50 30.51 10.52
CA LYS A 642 -14.64 30.51 11.71
C LYS A 642 -14.17 29.12 12.14
N SER A 643 -15.01 28.09 11.95
CA SER A 643 -14.61 26.70 12.20
C SER A 643 -13.62 26.19 11.15
N LEU A 644 -13.73 26.67 9.90
CA LEU A 644 -12.79 26.36 8.83
C LEU A 644 -11.43 27.05 9.07
N ASP A 645 -11.42 28.29 9.56
CA ASP A 645 -10.19 29.01 9.93
C ASP A 645 -9.41 28.28 11.03
N LYS A 646 -10.11 27.80 12.08
CA LYS A 646 -9.48 27.01 13.14
C LYS A 646 -8.91 25.69 12.62
N LEU A 647 -9.60 25.03 11.69
CA LEU A 647 -9.10 23.79 11.06
C LEU A 647 -7.87 24.09 10.19
N GLU A 648 -7.89 25.16 9.41
CA GLU A 648 -6.78 25.59 8.55
C GLU A 648 -5.53 25.94 9.39
N ASP A 649 -5.70 26.61 10.52
CA ASP A 649 -4.63 26.88 11.50
C ASP A 649 -4.07 25.61 12.14
N ILE A 650 -4.91 24.61 12.41
CA ILE A 650 -4.44 23.31 12.91
C ILE A 650 -3.66 22.57 11.81
N VAL A 651 -4.20 22.49 10.60
CA VAL A 651 -3.58 21.80 9.46
C VAL A 651 -2.25 22.45 9.07
N ASN A 652 -2.14 23.78 9.12
CA ASN A 652 -0.91 24.51 8.83
C ASN A 652 0.19 24.34 9.89
N ARG A 653 -0.15 23.86 11.10
CA ARG A 653 0.80 23.57 12.19
C ARG A 653 1.24 22.10 12.24
N ILE A 654 0.64 21.22 11.43
CA ILE A 654 1.12 19.86 11.16
C ILE A 654 2.29 19.95 10.19
#